data_AF-A0A1Y1Q1U0-F1
#
_entry.id   AF-A0A1Y1Q1U0-F1
#
_cell.length_a   1.000
_cell.length_b   1.000
_cell.length_c   1.000
_cell.angle_alpha   90.00
_cell.angle_beta   90.00
_cell.angle_gamma   90.00
#
_symmetry.space_group_name_H-M   'P 1'
#
loop_
_entity.id
_entity.type
_entity.pdbx_description
1 polymer ?
#
loop_
_entity_poly.entity_id
_entity_poly.type
_entity_poly.pdbx_seq_one_letter_code
_entity_poly.pdbx_strand_id
1 'polypeptide(L)'
;NLVFSTPQVILQIVSPEKSDIYQLFYDTGKNFNETESVIQMVDKGDGIKDVIFGLPVSLGQVKSIRIDPGSQPTLIKIKSIKLTSDGKEYHWNATEILQNFRPAMYIDNFSEKEGLLYISSTGTDPVFISTFDFNIFSRSLKDLTIVEGLLSLMVAAGVAIIILFSRNWNFTRLVASTSSFFANRLTHLVTLAIIVSIILGSAIRLYKIDQQSLWSDELRSVGIATLVGKENNTFENKHMFEVDERDSFWTHEATEPHPPLYDYLLKQWTSYFGASDLSVRLPSAIFGIVLLLWTFLALRKIIPPETQFYYVFLLSFSFGLVEYSQEARNYMLSCLLSGILMVEFTKDFLYYTQHGKYQALSITTLSVIVLLSYSHYFGIPLVVIFGLIYGINFIKNKQFLEILKLFLAICCILPWLYLAKMSWLLSVAPRDFSVIAFYFQLWSTMMEFLFPKFGILVIVFLTFVLWANSHNLNQCYAEDKTDGLSRSLHRLALLNITIALLFILILSVILKNSPVFNQRYLIFIFPNMMFFLAVLITCIKVKPFLKIPFLLGSVALSLSMSLKDYYLPHKEQYREASRFIADNYTNQDLIVSTWSPNRLYYLHYLRQFLGKQVGNRLLSVNDPTQAVQFCVNQSPNLSPGNKIFTFYHGTHAGVITPLTMLPSCQKYLKLREERDFWGIGVKVFEKVTISQGATSDDPVKQLKYIMFHSYPYQEISAYPVKETSENGQSVLMVHAPGELRFAVKSGRHLLTCEFGILSDAYPQTNMPTTDGVEFSASLLENGQETTLFKRFLNPVQVATDRGIQPCGELAFEVKTQGDLVLRTHPGPANNRNYDWSFWTAVQIGEK
;
A
#
# COMPACT_ATOMS: atom_id res chain seq x y z
N ASN A 1 26.79 14.94 -4.50
CA ASN A 1 26.53 14.35 -5.82
C ASN A 1 26.97 12.89 -5.83
N LEU A 2 26.22 12.02 -5.16
CA LEU A 2 26.23 10.59 -5.43
C LEU A 2 24.85 10.32 -6.01
N VAL A 3 24.77 10.24 -7.34
CA VAL A 3 23.58 9.76 -8.02
C VAL A 3 23.53 8.27 -7.72
N PHE A 4 22.62 7.83 -6.86
CA PHE A 4 22.37 6.41 -6.70
C PHE A 4 21.75 5.93 -8.02
N SER A 5 22.54 5.26 -8.85
CA SER A 5 22.04 4.57 -10.03
C SER A 5 21.14 3.43 -9.56
N THR A 6 19.88 3.42 -10.00
CA THR A 6 18.95 2.32 -9.75
C THR A 6 19.59 0.99 -10.16
N PRO A 7 19.52 -0.05 -9.32
CA PRO A 7 20.06 -1.35 -9.69
C PRO A 7 19.35 -1.85 -10.96
N GLN A 8 20.10 -2.43 -11.89
CA GLN A 8 19.53 -2.94 -13.14
C GLN A 8 20.38 -4.08 -13.70
N VAL A 9 19.72 -5.02 -14.38
CA VAL A 9 20.36 -6.06 -15.18
C VAL A 9 20.13 -5.72 -16.65
N ILE A 10 21.18 -5.72 -17.44
CA ILE A 10 21.16 -5.39 -18.87
C ILE A 10 21.58 -6.64 -19.64
N LEU A 11 20.70 -7.13 -20.51
CA LEU A 11 20.98 -8.21 -21.44
C LEU A 11 21.32 -7.62 -22.80
N GLN A 12 22.56 -7.77 -23.25
CA GLN A 12 22.93 -7.50 -24.63
C GLN A 12 22.61 -8.71 -25.49
N ILE A 13 21.66 -8.56 -26.40
CA ILE A 13 21.19 -9.62 -27.28
C ILE A 13 21.39 -9.25 -28.74
N VAL A 14 21.47 -10.24 -29.61
CA VAL A 14 21.16 -10.01 -31.03
C VAL A 14 19.65 -9.95 -31.16
N SER A 15 19.15 -8.93 -31.86
CA SER A 15 17.72 -8.73 -32.06
C SER A 15 17.03 -10.02 -32.52
N PRO A 16 15.92 -10.42 -31.88
CA PRO A 16 15.23 -11.66 -32.23
C PRO A 16 14.50 -11.52 -33.57
N GLU A 17 14.25 -12.63 -34.25
CA GLU A 17 13.52 -12.65 -35.53
C GLU A 17 12.03 -12.28 -35.37
N LYS A 18 11.48 -12.51 -34.18
CA LYS A 18 10.12 -12.16 -33.77
C LYS A 18 10.16 -11.34 -32.49
N SER A 19 9.26 -10.38 -32.34
CA SER A 19 9.09 -9.68 -31.07
C SER A 19 8.60 -10.67 -30.02
N ASP A 20 9.19 -10.64 -28.84
CA ASP A 20 8.92 -11.61 -27.77
C ASP A 20 9.08 -10.99 -26.38
N ILE A 21 8.58 -11.68 -25.34
CA ILE A 21 8.64 -11.22 -23.95
C ILE A 21 9.81 -11.88 -23.24
N TYR A 22 10.67 -11.07 -22.62
CA TYR A 22 11.77 -11.54 -21.79
C TYR A 22 11.44 -11.18 -20.34
N GLN A 23 11.66 -12.10 -19.42
CA GLN A 23 11.39 -11.88 -18.00
C GLN A 23 12.64 -12.17 -17.16
N LEU A 24 12.91 -11.29 -16.20
CA LEU A 24 13.95 -11.47 -15.20
C LEU A 24 13.29 -11.67 -13.84
N PHE A 25 13.55 -12.80 -13.21
CA PHE A 25 13.19 -13.07 -11.83
C PHE A 25 14.41 -12.87 -10.92
N TYR A 26 14.16 -12.37 -9.71
CA TYR A 26 15.17 -12.22 -8.65
C TYR A 26 14.66 -12.86 -7.36
N ASP A 27 15.46 -13.72 -6.73
CA ASP A 27 15.06 -14.42 -5.50
C ASP A 27 15.53 -13.66 -4.25
N THR A 28 14.60 -13.08 -3.50
CA THR A 28 14.91 -12.45 -2.20
C THR A 28 14.84 -13.41 -0.99
N GLY A 29 14.72 -14.71 -1.27
CA GLY A 29 14.53 -15.79 -0.29
C GLY A 29 13.14 -16.42 -0.29
N LYS A 30 12.30 -16.11 -1.29
CA LYS A 30 10.95 -16.66 -1.49
C LYS A 30 10.86 -17.61 -2.69
N ASN A 31 12.00 -17.93 -3.32
CA ASN A 31 12.09 -18.57 -4.63
C ASN A 31 11.52 -17.68 -5.75
N PHE A 32 11.78 -18.05 -7.00
CA PHE A 32 11.29 -17.30 -8.16
C PHE A 32 9.76 -17.29 -8.20
N ASN A 33 9.17 -16.10 -8.21
CA ASN A 33 7.74 -15.86 -8.20
C ASN A 33 7.41 -14.58 -8.98
N GLU A 34 6.18 -14.45 -9.49
CA GLU A 34 5.77 -13.33 -10.35
C GLU A 34 5.90 -11.95 -9.69
N THR A 35 5.74 -11.87 -8.36
CA THR A 35 5.86 -10.60 -7.64
C THR A 35 7.30 -10.11 -7.50
N GLU A 36 8.27 -10.98 -7.76
CA GLU A 36 9.71 -10.69 -7.74
C GLU A 36 10.31 -10.89 -9.14
N SER A 37 9.68 -10.22 -10.12
CA SER A 37 10.08 -10.28 -11.52
C SER A 37 9.92 -8.94 -12.25
N VAL A 38 10.66 -8.79 -13.34
CA VAL A 38 10.59 -7.65 -14.26
C VAL A 38 10.45 -8.18 -15.66
N ILE A 39 9.39 -7.74 -16.36
CA ILE A 39 9.10 -8.15 -17.73
C ILE A 39 9.54 -7.05 -18.69
N GLN A 40 10.18 -7.43 -19.79
CA GLN A 40 10.54 -6.54 -20.88
C GLN A 40 10.07 -7.09 -22.23
N MET A 41 9.44 -6.23 -23.02
CA MET A 41 9.13 -6.56 -24.42
C MET A 41 10.38 -6.34 -25.27
N VAL A 42 10.75 -7.34 -26.05
CA VAL A 42 11.91 -7.28 -26.94
C VAL A 42 11.41 -7.30 -28.38
N ASP A 43 11.51 -6.16 -29.05
CA ASP A 43 11.07 -6.05 -30.44
C ASP A 43 12.04 -6.70 -31.43
N LYS A 44 11.48 -7.30 -32.48
CA LYS A 44 12.26 -7.73 -33.65
C LYS A 44 13.06 -6.58 -34.24
N GLY A 45 14.16 -6.89 -34.92
CA GLY A 45 14.99 -5.90 -35.59
C GLY A 45 16.33 -6.47 -36.02
N ASP A 46 17.26 -5.60 -36.36
CA ASP A 46 18.60 -5.96 -36.80
C ASP A 46 19.65 -5.43 -35.82
N GLY A 47 20.74 -6.18 -35.65
CA GLY A 47 21.88 -5.79 -34.81
C GLY A 47 21.70 -6.09 -33.31
N ILE A 48 22.62 -5.55 -32.50
CA ILE A 48 22.68 -5.77 -31.04
C ILE A 48 21.78 -4.77 -30.32
N LYS A 49 21.01 -5.24 -29.34
CA LYS A 49 20.14 -4.43 -28.48
C LYS A 49 20.40 -4.71 -27.00
N ASP A 50 20.21 -3.68 -26.18
CA ASP A 50 20.24 -3.78 -24.72
C ASP A 50 18.81 -3.93 -24.20
N VAL A 51 18.54 -5.01 -23.48
CA VAL A 51 17.28 -5.24 -22.75
C VAL A 51 17.53 -4.92 -21.29
N ILE A 52 16.91 -3.86 -20.78
CA ILE A 52 17.20 -3.31 -19.44
C ILE A 52 16.10 -3.70 -18.46
N PHE A 53 16.44 -4.49 -17.45
CA PHE A 53 15.56 -4.86 -16.35
C PHE A 53 15.87 -3.98 -15.13
N GLY A 54 15.04 -2.96 -14.89
CA GLY A 54 15.16 -2.07 -13.74
C GLY A 54 14.70 -2.76 -12.46
N LEU A 55 15.58 -2.83 -11.47
CA LEU A 55 15.30 -3.47 -10.19
C LEU A 55 14.89 -2.45 -9.11
N PRO A 56 14.05 -2.82 -8.11
CA PRO A 56 13.65 -1.93 -7.04
C PRO A 56 14.84 -1.38 -6.24
N VAL A 57 14.78 -0.10 -5.84
CA VAL A 57 15.86 0.57 -5.07
C VAL A 57 16.01 -0.02 -3.65
N SER A 58 14.95 -0.62 -3.12
CA SER A 58 14.91 -1.25 -1.79
C SER A 58 15.01 -2.78 -1.87
N LEU A 59 15.75 -3.32 -2.84
CA LEU A 59 15.97 -4.76 -2.89
C LEU A 59 16.71 -5.22 -1.62
N GLY A 60 16.12 -6.22 -0.96
CA GLY A 60 16.81 -6.96 0.09
C GLY A 60 17.95 -7.81 -0.48
N GLN A 61 18.32 -8.83 0.28
CA GLN A 61 19.36 -9.78 -0.10
C GLN A 61 18.88 -10.66 -1.27
N VAL A 62 19.40 -10.44 -2.49
CA VAL A 62 19.11 -11.27 -3.68
C VAL A 62 20.05 -12.47 -3.71
N LYS A 63 19.51 -13.69 -3.70
CA LYS A 63 20.28 -14.94 -3.70
C LYS A 63 20.67 -15.39 -5.10
N SER A 64 19.76 -15.26 -6.06
CA SER A 64 19.93 -15.71 -7.43
C SER A 64 19.02 -14.95 -8.38
N ILE A 65 19.32 -15.01 -9.67
CA ILE A 65 18.46 -14.52 -10.74
C ILE A 65 18.11 -15.65 -11.71
N ARG A 66 16.92 -15.58 -12.28
CA ARG A 66 16.43 -16.43 -13.36
C ARG A 66 16.08 -15.53 -14.53
N ILE A 67 16.48 -15.92 -15.73
CA ILE A 67 16.17 -15.20 -16.96
C ILE A 67 15.40 -16.15 -17.86
N ASP A 68 14.27 -15.64 -18.35
CA ASP A 68 13.37 -16.34 -19.24
C ASP A 68 13.35 -15.60 -20.58
N PRO A 69 14.21 -16.01 -21.55
CA PRO A 69 14.36 -15.28 -22.79
C PRO A 69 13.32 -15.70 -23.84
N GLY A 70 12.21 -14.98 -23.94
CA GLY A 70 11.17 -15.25 -24.95
C GLY A 70 10.11 -16.22 -24.45
N SER A 71 8.94 -16.23 -25.11
CA SER A 71 7.81 -17.10 -24.79
C SER A 71 7.44 -18.01 -25.98
N GLN A 72 8.30 -18.12 -26.99
CA GLN A 72 8.07 -18.91 -28.20
C GLN A 72 9.30 -19.75 -28.58
N PRO A 73 9.13 -20.89 -29.26
CA PRO A 73 10.25 -21.65 -29.82
C PRO A 73 11.00 -20.82 -30.86
N THR A 74 12.24 -20.45 -30.56
CA THR A 74 13.11 -19.64 -31.42
C THR A 74 14.57 -19.76 -31.01
N LEU A 75 15.47 -19.26 -31.86
CA LEU A 75 16.89 -19.14 -31.56
C LEU A 75 17.17 -17.77 -30.93
N ILE A 76 17.57 -17.76 -29.66
CA ILE A 76 18.00 -16.57 -28.94
C ILE A 76 19.53 -16.50 -28.94
N LYS A 77 20.08 -15.30 -29.12
CA LYS A 77 21.53 -15.06 -29.07
C LYS A 77 21.85 -13.94 -28.08
N ILE A 78 22.58 -14.26 -27.02
CA ILE A 78 22.98 -13.31 -25.97
C ILE A 78 24.48 -13.05 -26.09
N LYS A 79 24.87 -11.79 -26.20
CA LYS A 79 26.28 -11.36 -26.25
C LYS A 79 26.88 -11.20 -24.85
N SER A 80 26.14 -10.57 -23.94
CA SER A 80 26.58 -10.42 -22.55
C SER A 80 25.43 -10.08 -21.59
N ILE A 81 25.65 -10.36 -20.30
CA ILE A 81 24.80 -9.91 -19.20
C ILE A 81 25.60 -8.92 -18.37
N LYS A 82 25.00 -7.79 -18.01
CA LYS A 82 25.61 -6.75 -17.17
C LYS A 82 24.70 -6.45 -15.98
N LEU A 83 25.25 -6.38 -14.79
CA LEU A 83 24.55 -5.91 -13.59
C LEU A 83 25.21 -4.61 -13.14
N THR A 84 24.43 -3.56 -12.95
CA THR A 84 24.89 -2.32 -12.33
C THR A 84 24.14 -2.10 -11.03
N SER A 85 24.85 -1.92 -9.91
CA SER A 85 24.28 -1.63 -8.59
C SER A 85 25.27 -0.82 -7.76
N ASP A 86 24.82 0.25 -7.11
CA ASP A 86 25.63 1.09 -6.20
C ASP A 86 26.99 1.54 -6.75
N GLY A 87 27.04 1.92 -8.04
CA GLY A 87 28.28 2.34 -8.71
C GLY A 87 29.28 1.22 -9.01
N LYS A 88 28.92 -0.04 -8.73
CA LYS A 88 29.66 -1.23 -9.18
C LYS A 88 29.00 -1.84 -10.42
N GLU A 89 29.83 -2.39 -11.28
CA GLU A 89 29.42 -3.03 -12.52
C GLU A 89 30.00 -4.44 -12.58
N TYR A 90 29.15 -5.41 -12.87
CA TYR A 90 29.52 -6.79 -13.16
C TYR A 90 29.12 -7.09 -14.58
N HIS A 91 30.00 -7.72 -15.34
CA HIS A 91 29.81 -8.01 -16.75
C HIS A 91 30.21 -9.45 -16.99
N TRP A 92 29.33 -10.21 -17.64
CA TRP A 92 29.56 -11.58 -18.07
C TRP A 92 29.43 -11.62 -19.59
N ASN A 93 30.52 -11.93 -20.27
CA ASN A 93 30.49 -12.25 -21.70
C ASN A 93 29.88 -13.64 -21.95
N ALA A 94 29.60 -14.00 -23.21
CA ALA A 94 28.97 -15.27 -23.57
C ALA A 94 29.64 -16.52 -22.95
N THR A 95 30.96 -16.58 -22.90
CA THR A 95 31.71 -17.71 -22.32
C THR A 95 31.56 -17.74 -20.79
N GLU A 96 31.57 -16.58 -20.14
CA GLU A 96 31.35 -16.46 -18.69
C GLU A 96 29.90 -16.76 -18.30
N ILE A 97 28.93 -16.47 -19.17
CA ILE A 97 27.53 -16.85 -18.93
C ILE A 97 27.40 -18.38 -18.85
N LEU A 98 28.06 -19.15 -19.72
CA LEU A 98 28.05 -20.62 -19.65
C LEU A 98 28.58 -21.19 -18.33
N GLN A 99 29.53 -20.50 -17.70
CA GLN A 99 30.13 -20.94 -16.44
C GLN A 99 29.24 -20.58 -15.24
N ASN A 100 28.56 -19.44 -15.33
CA ASN A 100 27.86 -18.80 -14.21
C ASN A 100 26.33 -18.94 -14.29
N PHE A 101 25.79 -19.52 -15.36
CA PHE A 101 24.38 -19.79 -15.54
C PHE A 101 24.16 -21.21 -16.06
N ARG A 102 23.02 -21.81 -15.72
CA ARG A 102 22.63 -23.13 -16.22
C ARG A 102 21.23 -23.10 -16.83
N PRO A 103 21.00 -23.77 -17.98
CA PRO A 103 19.66 -23.97 -18.50
C PRO A 103 18.86 -24.84 -17.54
N ALA A 104 17.56 -24.58 -17.43
CA ALA A 104 16.66 -25.28 -16.52
C ALA A 104 15.50 -25.95 -17.24
N MET A 105 14.71 -25.19 -18.03
CA MET A 105 13.54 -25.70 -18.75
C MET A 105 13.52 -25.17 -20.18
N TYR A 106 12.98 -25.97 -21.11
CA TYR A 106 12.72 -25.60 -22.51
C TYR A 106 13.90 -24.99 -23.27
N ILE A 107 15.14 -25.38 -22.93
CA ILE A 107 16.36 -25.01 -23.64
C ILE A 107 17.10 -26.29 -24.05
N ASP A 108 17.15 -26.57 -25.36
CA ASP A 108 17.81 -27.76 -25.92
C ASP A 108 19.28 -27.52 -26.28
N ASN A 109 19.63 -26.26 -26.55
CA ASN A 109 21.00 -25.85 -26.82
C ASN A 109 21.33 -24.64 -25.96
N PHE A 110 22.43 -24.70 -25.21
CA PHE A 110 22.98 -23.62 -24.41
C PHE A 110 24.49 -23.63 -24.61
N SER A 111 24.96 -23.10 -25.73
CA SER A 111 26.36 -23.17 -26.16
C SER A 111 26.88 -21.82 -26.65
N GLU A 112 28.18 -21.59 -26.49
CA GLU A 112 28.83 -20.37 -26.94
C GLU A 112 29.55 -20.63 -28.25
N LYS A 113 29.38 -19.71 -29.21
CA LYS A 113 30.09 -19.70 -30.48
C LYS A 113 30.31 -18.27 -30.93
N GLU A 114 31.54 -17.94 -31.35
CA GLU A 114 31.90 -16.63 -31.92
C GLU A 114 31.56 -15.44 -30.99
N GLY A 115 31.65 -15.62 -29.67
CA GLY A 115 31.39 -14.57 -28.68
C GLY A 115 29.89 -14.32 -28.40
N LEU A 116 29.02 -15.23 -28.85
CA LEU A 116 27.58 -15.21 -28.57
C LEU A 116 27.15 -16.52 -27.92
N LEU A 117 26.29 -16.42 -26.91
CA LEU A 117 25.58 -17.55 -26.32
C LEU A 117 24.35 -17.85 -27.18
N TYR A 118 24.32 -19.03 -27.78
CA TYR A 118 23.20 -19.56 -28.55
C TYR A 118 22.30 -20.36 -27.63
N ILE A 119 21.04 -19.94 -27.56
CA ILE A 119 19.98 -20.58 -26.79
C ILE A 119 18.91 -21.05 -27.77
N SER A 120 18.75 -22.37 -27.91
CA SER A 120 17.63 -22.94 -28.69
C SER A 120 16.48 -23.24 -27.76
N SER A 121 15.42 -22.42 -27.83
CA SER A 121 14.21 -22.63 -27.04
C SER A 121 13.30 -23.69 -27.71
N THR A 122 12.83 -24.66 -26.94
CA THR A 122 11.94 -25.75 -27.39
C THR A 122 10.52 -25.70 -26.87
N GLY A 123 10.18 -24.68 -26.08
CA GLY A 123 8.83 -24.49 -25.53
C GLY A 123 8.47 -23.03 -25.40
N THR A 124 7.39 -22.76 -24.67
CA THR A 124 6.84 -21.41 -24.47
C THR A 124 7.41 -20.67 -23.26
N ASP A 125 8.38 -21.25 -22.54
CA ASP A 125 9.00 -20.66 -21.33
C ASP A 125 10.46 -21.16 -21.16
N PRO A 126 11.41 -20.85 -22.07
CA PRO A 126 12.82 -21.16 -21.88
C PRO A 126 13.36 -20.50 -20.61
N VAL A 127 14.11 -21.24 -19.79
CA VAL A 127 14.60 -20.76 -18.49
C VAL A 127 16.08 -21.05 -18.32
N PHE A 128 16.86 -20.05 -17.90
CA PHE A 128 18.20 -20.28 -17.36
C PHE A 128 18.48 -19.46 -16.09
N ILE A 129 19.27 -20.02 -15.19
CA ILE A 129 19.38 -19.55 -13.79
C ILE A 129 20.85 -19.34 -13.42
N SER A 130 21.15 -18.29 -12.65
CA SER A 130 22.50 -18.04 -12.12
C SER A 130 22.92 -19.13 -11.13
N THR A 131 24.18 -19.57 -11.20
CA THR A 131 24.75 -20.62 -10.31
C THR A 131 25.54 -20.05 -9.13
N PHE A 132 25.63 -18.73 -9.02
CA PHE A 132 26.39 -18.03 -7.99
C PHE A 132 25.46 -17.25 -7.05
N ASP A 133 25.91 -17.04 -5.82
CA ASP A 133 25.16 -16.26 -4.83
C ASP A 133 25.29 -14.75 -5.10
N PHE A 134 24.17 -14.11 -5.42
CA PHE A 134 24.10 -12.66 -5.65
C PHE A 134 24.40 -11.83 -4.38
N ASN A 135 24.44 -12.47 -3.20
CA ASN A 135 24.77 -11.83 -1.92
C ASN A 135 26.19 -11.28 -1.85
N ILE A 136 27.10 -11.76 -2.70
CA ILE A 136 28.47 -11.25 -2.79
C ILE A 136 28.46 -9.80 -3.33
N PHE A 137 27.41 -9.41 -4.04
CA PHE A 137 27.29 -8.13 -4.73
C PHE A 137 26.45 -7.08 -3.97
N SER A 138 25.69 -7.49 -2.94
CA SER A 138 24.90 -6.61 -2.06
C SER A 138 25.70 -5.93 -0.94
N ARG A 139 27.03 -5.85 -1.05
CA ARG A 139 27.83 -5.01 -0.14
C ARG A 139 27.65 -3.53 -0.47
N SER A 140 26.58 -2.92 0.05
CA SER A 140 26.56 -1.50 0.45
C SER A 140 25.38 -1.12 1.37
N LEU A 141 25.30 -1.75 2.54
CA LEU A 141 24.68 -1.13 3.73
C LEU A 141 25.55 -1.29 5.00
N LYS A 142 26.49 -2.24 5.01
CA LYS A 142 27.40 -2.47 6.14
C LYS A 142 28.60 -1.51 6.19
N ASP A 143 29.13 -1.06 5.04
CA ASP A 143 30.39 -0.31 5.05
C ASP A 143 30.19 1.21 5.27
N LEU A 144 29.04 1.78 4.86
CA LEU A 144 28.64 3.14 5.28
C LEU A 144 28.28 3.20 6.77
N THR A 145 27.58 2.18 7.29
CA THR A 145 27.22 2.12 8.73
C THR A 145 28.42 1.86 9.64
N ILE A 146 29.50 1.24 9.16
CA ILE A 146 30.75 1.09 9.93
C ILE A 146 31.56 2.39 9.93
N VAL A 147 31.68 3.10 8.82
CA VAL A 147 32.40 4.39 8.78
C VAL A 147 31.61 5.47 9.52
N GLU A 148 30.30 5.53 9.36
CA GLU A 148 29.42 6.41 10.14
C GLU A 148 29.36 5.99 11.61
N GLY A 149 29.37 4.69 11.91
CA GLY A 149 29.45 4.15 13.26
C GLY A 149 30.78 4.45 13.95
N LEU A 150 31.90 4.41 13.23
CA LEU A 150 33.23 4.78 13.71
C LEU A 150 33.35 6.30 13.91
N LEU A 151 32.82 7.11 12.99
CA LEU A 151 32.75 8.56 13.16
C LEU A 151 31.88 8.95 14.36
N SER A 152 30.76 8.24 14.56
CA SER A 152 29.87 8.39 15.70
C SER A 152 30.52 7.95 17.02
N LEU A 153 31.30 6.87 17.00
CA LEU A 153 32.12 6.42 18.13
C LEU A 153 33.23 7.42 18.45
N MET A 154 33.85 8.05 17.45
CA MET A 154 34.87 9.09 17.65
C MET A 154 34.28 10.38 18.20
N VAL A 155 33.09 10.79 17.75
CA VAL A 155 32.36 11.95 18.31
C VAL A 155 31.88 11.64 19.74
N ALA A 156 31.34 10.44 19.98
CA ALA A 156 30.94 10.00 21.32
C ALA A 156 32.14 9.90 22.28
N ALA A 157 33.29 9.40 21.80
CA ALA A 157 34.55 9.38 22.56
C ALA A 157 35.07 10.80 22.81
N GLY A 158 35.01 11.71 21.82
CA GLY A 158 35.39 13.11 21.99
C GLY A 158 34.51 13.83 23.03
N VAL A 159 33.20 13.62 22.99
CA VAL A 159 32.25 14.15 23.99
C VAL A 159 32.49 13.51 25.36
N ALA A 160 32.73 12.19 25.43
CA ALA A 160 33.06 11.50 26.67
C ALA A 160 34.37 12.01 27.29
N ILE A 161 35.39 12.28 26.48
CA ILE A 161 36.68 12.84 26.92
C ILE A 161 36.49 14.29 27.43
N ILE A 162 35.73 15.13 26.73
CA ILE A 162 35.41 16.50 27.18
C ILE A 162 34.66 16.48 28.51
N ILE A 163 33.71 15.56 28.69
CA ILE A 163 32.93 15.41 29.93
C ILE A 163 33.78 14.84 31.06
N LEU A 164 34.64 13.85 30.78
CA LEU A 164 35.60 13.30 31.75
C LEU A 164 36.62 14.36 32.21
N PHE A 165 37.08 15.24 31.33
CA PHE A 165 37.95 16.37 31.67
C PHE A 165 37.23 17.50 32.41
N SER A 166 35.92 17.71 32.16
CA SER A 166 35.12 18.72 32.89
C SER A 166 34.87 18.38 34.37
N ARG A 167 35.21 17.14 34.79
CA ARG A 167 35.03 16.63 36.15
C ARG A 167 36.04 17.21 37.16
N ASN A 168 37.11 17.85 36.69
CA ASN A 168 38.20 18.36 37.54
C ASN A 168 38.16 19.87 37.85
N TRP A 169 37.11 20.62 37.46
CA TRP A 169 37.02 22.05 37.79
C TRP A 169 36.13 22.33 39.01
N ASN A 170 36.77 22.46 40.17
CA ASN A 170 36.13 22.95 41.40
C ASN A 170 35.94 24.47 41.33
N PHE A 171 34.73 24.91 40.99
CA PHE A 171 34.31 26.32 41.05
C PHE A 171 33.10 26.51 41.97
N THR A 172 33.11 25.86 43.14
CA THR A 172 31.97 25.81 44.08
C THR A 172 32.13 26.77 45.27
N ARG A 173 32.38 28.07 45.02
CA ARG A 173 32.40 29.06 46.12
C ARG A 173 31.68 30.39 45.91
N LEU A 174 30.78 30.54 44.94
CA LEU A 174 30.18 31.87 44.70
C LEU A 174 28.69 31.95 44.33
N VAL A 175 27.79 31.06 44.80
CA VAL A 175 26.33 31.29 44.59
C VAL A 175 25.45 30.79 45.75
N ALA A 176 25.93 30.86 46.99
CA ALA A 176 25.13 30.50 48.17
C ALA A 176 24.68 31.73 48.96
N SER A 177 24.05 32.72 48.31
CA SER A 177 23.37 33.81 49.04
C SER A 177 22.36 34.63 48.23
N THR A 178 21.52 34.06 47.37
CA THR A 178 20.39 34.79 46.75
C THR A 178 19.28 33.83 46.28
N SER A 179 18.54 33.21 47.21
CA SER A 179 17.67 32.06 46.91
C SER A 179 16.25 32.39 46.43
N SER A 180 15.67 33.57 46.73
CA SER A 180 14.28 33.87 46.33
C SER A 180 14.17 34.70 45.05
N PHE A 181 15.12 35.59 44.77
CA PHE A 181 15.10 36.45 43.57
C PHE A 181 15.43 35.68 42.27
N PHE A 182 16.31 34.69 42.33
CA PHE A 182 16.71 33.88 41.17
C PHE A 182 15.69 32.80 40.79
N ALA A 183 14.94 32.25 41.76
CA ALA A 183 13.93 31.21 41.51
C ALA A 183 12.77 31.71 40.62
N ASN A 184 12.29 32.94 40.84
CA ASN A 184 11.27 33.55 40.00
C ASN A 184 11.80 33.84 38.59
N ARG A 185 13.01 34.38 38.45
CA ARG A 185 13.63 34.60 37.12
C ARG A 185 13.82 33.30 36.35
N LEU A 186 14.24 32.22 37.00
CA LEU A 186 14.42 30.92 36.36
C LEU A 186 13.09 30.36 35.84
N THR A 187 12.00 30.49 36.60
CA THR A 187 10.66 30.04 36.20
C THR A 187 10.14 30.83 34.98
N HIS A 188 10.38 32.13 34.94
CA HIS A 188 10.05 32.97 33.78
C HIS A 188 10.87 32.58 32.53
N LEU A 189 12.16 32.28 32.68
CA LEU A 189 13.01 31.82 31.58
C LEU A 189 12.56 30.46 31.02
N VAL A 190 12.18 29.51 31.89
CA VAL A 190 11.65 28.20 31.45
C VAL A 190 10.32 28.38 30.71
N THR A 191 9.43 29.24 31.23
CA THR A 191 8.17 29.57 30.56
C THR A 191 8.41 30.21 29.18
N LEU A 192 9.36 31.14 29.09
CA LEU A 192 9.77 31.73 27.82
C LEU A 192 10.31 30.67 26.85
N ALA A 193 11.15 29.74 27.33
CA ALA A 193 11.67 28.64 26.51
C ALA A 193 10.55 27.71 26.00
N ILE A 194 9.52 27.45 26.80
CA ILE A 194 8.33 26.72 26.37
C ILE A 194 7.60 27.50 25.26
N ILE A 195 7.34 28.79 25.47
CA ILE A 195 6.65 29.63 24.48
C ILE A 195 7.43 29.67 23.17
N VAL A 196 8.76 29.83 23.23
CA VAL A 196 9.63 29.78 22.04
C VAL A 196 9.55 28.42 21.35
N SER A 197 9.54 27.32 22.11
CA SER A 197 9.39 25.97 21.56
C SER A 197 8.07 25.79 20.83
N ILE A 198 6.97 26.31 21.40
CA ILE A 198 5.65 26.30 20.76
C ILE A 198 5.68 27.12 19.47
N ILE A 199 6.19 28.36 19.50
CA ILE A 199 6.25 29.23 18.32
C ILE A 199 7.05 28.58 17.19
N LEU A 200 8.24 28.05 17.49
CA LEU A 200 9.09 27.38 16.50
C LEU A 200 8.46 26.08 16.02
N GLY A 201 7.91 25.25 16.91
CA GLY A 201 7.21 24.02 16.57
C GLY A 201 5.97 24.26 15.70
N SER A 202 5.24 25.36 15.94
CA SER A 202 4.13 25.81 15.10
C SER A 202 4.63 26.29 13.73
N ALA A 203 5.69 27.10 13.69
CA ALA A 203 6.26 27.60 12.44
C ALA A 203 6.74 26.46 11.54
N ILE A 204 7.41 25.45 12.10
CA ILE A 204 7.87 24.26 11.35
C ILE A 204 6.67 23.49 10.76
N ARG A 205 5.58 23.31 11.50
CA ARG A 205 4.37 22.62 11.02
C ARG A 205 3.70 23.35 9.86
N LEU A 206 3.82 24.67 9.77
CA LEU A 206 3.24 25.47 8.69
C LEU A 206 4.21 25.70 7.53
N TYR A 207 5.50 25.47 7.74
CA TYR A 207 6.53 25.74 6.75
C TYR A 207 6.36 24.83 5.52
N LYS A 208 6.15 25.45 4.35
CA LYS A 208 6.03 24.77 3.04
C LYS A 208 5.01 23.64 2.99
N ILE A 209 3.94 23.74 3.79
CA ILE A 209 2.92 22.71 3.94
C ILE A 209 2.20 22.37 2.63
N ASP A 210 2.16 23.26 1.64
CA ASP A 210 1.52 23.09 0.33
C ASP A 210 2.50 22.86 -0.83
N GLN A 211 3.81 22.75 -0.54
CA GLN A 211 4.88 22.64 -1.54
C GLN A 211 4.71 21.39 -2.41
N GLN A 212 4.44 20.24 -1.80
CA GLN A 212 4.24 18.97 -2.51
C GLN A 212 2.75 18.74 -2.80
N SER A 213 2.44 18.05 -3.91
CA SER A 213 1.10 17.54 -4.22
C SER A 213 0.51 16.73 -3.06
N LEU A 214 -0.82 16.69 -2.98
CA LEU A 214 -1.51 15.67 -2.19
C LEU A 214 -1.20 14.31 -2.81
N TRP A 215 -0.84 13.35 -1.96
CA TRP A 215 -0.61 11.96 -2.34
C TRP A 215 -1.90 11.15 -2.18
N SER A 216 -1.90 9.90 -2.59
CA SER A 216 -3.06 9.00 -2.68
C SER A 216 -3.90 8.96 -1.39
N ASP A 217 -3.27 8.74 -0.24
CA ASP A 217 -3.97 8.70 1.06
C ASP A 217 -4.64 10.05 1.40
N GLU A 218 -3.99 11.19 1.11
CA GLU A 218 -4.59 12.51 1.33
C GLU A 218 -5.74 12.78 0.35
N LEU A 219 -5.56 12.42 -0.91
CA LEU A 219 -6.57 12.57 -1.96
C LEU A 219 -7.81 11.71 -1.71
N ARG A 220 -7.67 10.59 -1.00
CA ARG A 220 -8.80 9.79 -0.54
C ARG A 220 -9.66 10.57 0.46
N SER A 221 -9.07 11.06 1.55
CA SER A 221 -9.75 11.91 2.55
C SER A 221 -10.37 13.16 1.92
N VAL A 222 -9.60 13.86 1.07
CA VAL A 222 -10.07 15.09 0.41
C VAL A 222 -11.17 14.79 -0.62
N GLY A 223 -11.06 13.69 -1.36
CA GLY A 223 -12.07 13.23 -2.31
C GLY A 223 -13.40 12.95 -1.63
N ILE A 224 -13.39 12.20 -0.53
CA ILE A 224 -14.58 11.90 0.26
C ILE A 224 -15.16 13.18 0.89
N ALA A 225 -14.32 14.06 1.43
CA ALA A 225 -14.79 15.31 2.01
C ALA A 225 -15.46 16.26 0.98
N THR A 226 -15.00 16.27 -0.28
CA THR A 226 -15.34 17.34 -1.23
C THR A 226 -16.15 16.91 -2.46
N LEU A 227 -16.13 15.62 -2.81
CA LEU A 227 -16.66 15.12 -4.08
C LEU A 227 -17.84 14.16 -3.93
N VAL A 228 -18.03 13.48 -2.79
CA VAL A 228 -19.08 12.46 -2.62
C VAL A 228 -20.30 12.96 -1.85
N GLY A 229 -21.43 12.26 -1.96
CA GLY A 229 -22.66 12.54 -1.22
C GLY A 229 -23.35 13.85 -1.58
N LYS A 230 -23.23 14.30 -2.85
CA LYS A 230 -23.93 15.49 -3.35
C LYS A 230 -25.33 15.19 -3.86
N GLU A 231 -25.53 13.99 -4.41
CA GLU A 231 -26.79 13.57 -5.04
C GLU A 231 -27.55 12.56 -4.19
N ASN A 232 -26.84 11.70 -3.43
CA ASN A 232 -27.43 10.71 -2.52
C ASN A 232 -26.91 10.91 -1.09
N ASN A 233 -27.82 10.88 -0.12
CA ASN A 233 -27.51 10.89 1.32
C ASN A 233 -27.86 9.58 2.02
N THR A 234 -28.35 8.58 1.29
CA THR A 234 -28.75 7.29 1.81
C THR A 234 -27.54 6.40 2.03
N PHE A 235 -27.42 5.83 3.22
CA PHE A 235 -26.39 4.85 3.52
C PHE A 235 -26.70 3.52 2.83
N GLU A 236 -25.68 2.98 2.17
CA GLU A 236 -25.71 1.66 1.51
C GLU A 236 -24.47 0.89 1.96
N ASN A 237 -24.63 -0.40 2.26
CA ASN A 237 -23.51 -1.23 2.69
C ASN A 237 -22.83 -1.84 1.46
N LYS A 238 -21.81 -1.13 0.94
CA LYS A 238 -21.08 -1.49 -0.29
C LYS A 238 -19.65 -1.91 0.01
N HIS A 239 -19.05 -2.64 -0.93
CA HIS A 239 -17.61 -2.89 -0.93
C HIS A 239 -16.84 -1.66 -1.43
N MET A 240 -15.58 -1.47 -1.00
CA MET A 240 -14.69 -0.39 -1.49
C MET A 240 -14.51 -0.36 -3.02
N PHE A 241 -14.76 -1.48 -3.70
CA PHE A 241 -14.63 -1.57 -5.17
C PHE A 241 -15.95 -1.25 -5.89
N GLU A 242 -17.05 -1.11 -5.16
CA GLU A 242 -18.39 -0.85 -5.68
C GLU A 242 -18.82 0.62 -5.49
N VAL A 243 -18.09 1.38 -4.67
CA VAL A 243 -18.44 2.78 -4.38
C VAL A 243 -18.03 3.73 -5.52
N ASP A 244 -18.90 4.70 -5.82
CA ASP A 244 -18.66 5.78 -6.77
C ASP A 244 -19.01 7.16 -6.19
N GLU A 245 -18.72 8.26 -6.90
CA GLU A 245 -18.93 9.62 -6.39
C GLU A 245 -20.38 9.99 -6.04
N ARG A 246 -21.37 9.23 -6.54
CA ARG A 246 -22.79 9.49 -6.31
C ARG A 246 -23.24 8.93 -4.97
N ASP A 247 -22.50 7.97 -4.41
CA ASP A 247 -22.78 7.39 -3.11
C ASP A 247 -22.72 8.41 -1.98
N SER A 248 -23.44 8.11 -0.90
CA SER A 248 -23.43 8.98 0.28
C SER A 248 -22.06 9.01 0.95
N PHE A 249 -21.80 10.09 1.68
CA PHE A 249 -20.60 10.23 2.52
C PHE A 249 -20.45 9.03 3.48
N TRP A 250 -21.54 8.59 4.11
CA TRP A 250 -21.51 7.49 5.07
C TRP A 250 -21.22 6.14 4.40
N THR A 251 -21.67 5.94 3.16
CA THR A 251 -21.34 4.76 2.36
C THR A 251 -19.83 4.70 2.11
N HIS A 252 -19.21 5.80 1.66
CA HIS A 252 -17.76 5.88 1.48
C HIS A 252 -17.00 5.62 2.77
N GLU A 253 -17.34 6.33 3.85
CA GLU A 253 -16.68 6.17 5.15
C GLU A 253 -16.77 4.75 5.70
N ALA A 254 -17.89 4.05 5.48
CA ALA A 254 -18.02 2.67 5.94
C ALA A 254 -17.10 1.70 5.17
N THR A 255 -16.58 2.09 4.01
CA THR A 255 -15.55 1.37 3.22
C THR A 255 -14.11 1.77 3.58
N GLU A 256 -13.93 2.78 4.44
CA GLU A 256 -12.61 3.23 4.89
C GLU A 256 -12.06 2.34 6.02
N PRO A 257 -10.72 2.13 6.06
CA PRO A 257 -10.06 1.50 7.19
C PRO A 257 -9.93 2.45 8.41
N HIS A 258 -10.54 3.63 8.38
CA HIS A 258 -10.64 4.54 9.52
C HIS A 258 -12.09 4.99 9.78
N PRO A 259 -12.44 5.34 11.03
CA PRO A 259 -13.74 5.91 11.37
C PRO A 259 -13.86 7.39 10.94
N PRO A 260 -15.07 7.98 10.97
CA PRO A 260 -15.44 9.11 10.12
C PRO A 260 -15.13 10.47 10.71
N LEU A 261 -14.60 10.57 11.95
CA LEU A 261 -14.51 11.86 12.63
C LEU A 261 -13.65 12.87 11.85
N TYR A 262 -12.49 12.41 11.34
CA TYR A 262 -11.58 13.31 10.65
C TYR A 262 -12.16 13.81 9.33
N ASP A 263 -12.63 12.89 8.49
CA ASP A 263 -13.15 13.23 7.17
C ASP A 263 -14.47 14.03 7.27
N TYR A 264 -15.28 13.78 8.31
CA TYR A 264 -16.43 14.62 8.63
C TYR A 264 -16.01 16.05 9.00
N LEU A 265 -15.01 16.22 9.87
CA LEU A 265 -14.47 17.54 10.21
C LEU A 265 -13.86 18.23 8.99
N LEU A 266 -13.17 17.48 8.13
CA LEU A 266 -12.58 17.99 6.88
C LEU A 266 -13.65 18.41 5.88
N LYS A 267 -14.76 17.65 5.75
CA LYS A 267 -15.93 18.02 4.95
C LYS A 267 -16.52 19.35 5.39
N GLN A 268 -16.71 19.53 6.70
CA GLN A 268 -17.19 20.80 7.23
C GLN A 268 -16.18 21.92 7.00
N TRP A 269 -14.90 21.68 7.27
CA TRP A 269 -13.83 22.67 7.05
C TRP A 269 -13.77 23.15 5.61
N THR A 270 -13.72 22.23 4.65
CA THR A 270 -13.63 22.54 3.21
C THR A 270 -14.86 23.27 2.69
N SER A 271 -16.02 23.12 3.32
CA SER A 271 -17.23 23.89 2.98
C SER A 271 -17.09 25.39 3.28
N TYR A 272 -16.29 25.78 4.30
CA TYR A 272 -16.07 27.17 4.68
C TYR A 272 -14.79 27.76 4.08
N PHE A 273 -13.71 26.97 4.00
CA PHE A 273 -12.37 27.46 3.63
C PHE A 273 -11.90 27.01 2.24
N GLY A 274 -12.71 26.20 1.54
CA GLY A 274 -12.34 25.60 0.26
C GLY A 274 -11.35 24.44 0.41
N ALA A 275 -10.94 23.86 -0.72
CA ALA A 275 -10.18 22.61 -0.79
C ALA A 275 -8.81 22.76 -1.48
N SER A 276 -8.11 23.89 -1.29
CA SER A 276 -6.71 23.98 -1.73
C SER A 276 -5.81 23.09 -0.86
N ASP A 277 -4.63 22.73 -1.36
CA ASP A 277 -3.66 21.88 -0.63
C ASP A 277 -3.30 22.44 0.74
N LEU A 278 -3.10 23.76 0.82
CA LEU A 278 -2.93 24.47 2.08
C LEU A 278 -4.15 24.29 2.98
N SER A 279 -5.36 24.57 2.46
CA SER A 279 -6.60 24.52 3.23
C SER A 279 -6.86 23.15 3.85
N VAL A 280 -6.68 22.07 3.08
CA VAL A 280 -6.99 20.71 3.55
C VAL A 280 -5.97 20.16 4.55
N ARG A 281 -4.73 20.67 4.54
CA ARG A 281 -3.69 20.30 5.52
C ARG A 281 -3.73 21.14 6.81
N LEU A 282 -4.29 22.35 6.76
CA LEU A 282 -4.39 23.23 7.92
C LEU A 282 -5.08 22.61 9.15
N PRO A 283 -6.18 21.82 9.04
CA PRO A 283 -6.78 21.15 10.19
C PRO A 283 -5.78 20.31 10.99
N SER A 284 -4.98 19.49 10.31
CA SER A 284 -3.96 18.65 10.95
C SER A 284 -2.86 19.48 11.60
N ALA A 285 -2.40 20.54 10.94
CA ALA A 285 -1.43 21.47 11.51
C ALA A 285 -1.97 22.16 12.77
N ILE A 286 -3.24 22.59 12.74
CA ILE A 286 -3.94 23.17 13.89
C ILE A 286 -4.02 22.16 15.03
N PHE A 287 -4.38 20.89 14.78
CA PHE A 287 -4.40 19.87 15.82
C PHE A 287 -3.03 19.67 16.47
N GLY A 288 -1.96 19.68 15.67
CA GLY A 288 -0.57 19.64 16.16
C GLY A 288 -0.23 20.84 17.05
N ILE A 289 -0.63 22.05 16.68
CA ILE A 289 -0.39 23.28 17.45
C ILE A 289 -1.22 23.30 18.74
N VAL A 290 -2.50 22.91 18.65
CA VAL A 290 -3.41 22.82 19.79
C VAL A 290 -2.91 21.81 20.81
N LEU A 291 -2.30 20.69 20.38
CA LEU A 291 -1.66 19.74 21.30
C LEU A 291 -0.56 20.43 22.13
N LEU A 292 0.32 21.22 21.50
CA LEU A 292 1.39 21.95 22.21
C LEU A 292 0.82 22.96 23.21
N LEU A 293 -0.16 23.76 22.77
CA LEU A 293 -0.82 24.78 23.60
C LEU A 293 -1.59 24.16 24.77
N TRP A 294 -2.36 23.10 24.52
CA TRP A 294 -3.13 22.39 25.54
C TRP A 294 -2.21 21.78 26.59
N THR A 295 -1.17 21.06 26.18
CA THR A 295 -0.19 20.46 27.10
C THR A 295 0.50 21.53 27.96
N PHE A 296 0.86 22.67 27.39
CA PHE A 296 1.40 23.79 28.15
C PHE A 296 0.38 24.36 29.16
N LEU A 297 -0.83 24.69 28.72
CA LEU A 297 -1.81 25.34 29.59
C LEU A 297 -2.36 24.42 30.67
N ALA A 298 -2.57 23.14 30.35
CA ALA A 298 -3.17 22.16 31.25
C ALA A 298 -2.19 21.67 32.32
N LEU A 299 -0.87 21.67 32.07
CA LEU A 299 0.13 21.14 32.99
C LEU A 299 0.91 22.20 33.79
N ARG A 300 0.79 23.52 33.46
CA ARG A 300 1.63 24.63 34.00
C ARG A 300 1.62 24.82 35.53
N LYS A 301 0.68 24.18 36.23
CA LYS A 301 0.55 24.22 37.69
C LYS A 301 0.47 22.83 38.31
N ILE A 302 0.69 21.79 37.50
CA ILE A 302 0.47 20.39 37.88
C ILE A 302 1.81 19.67 38.01
N ILE A 303 2.73 19.93 37.07
CA ILE A 303 4.05 19.32 37.04
C ILE A 303 5.14 20.41 37.16
N PRO A 304 6.37 20.05 37.55
CA PRO A 304 7.50 20.96 37.59
C PRO A 304 7.73 21.64 36.23
N PRO A 305 8.07 22.95 36.20
CA PRO A 305 8.32 23.69 34.97
C PRO A 305 9.38 23.05 34.07
N GLU A 306 10.42 22.44 34.66
CA GLU A 306 11.47 21.77 33.90
C GLU A 306 10.94 20.54 33.13
N THR A 307 10.17 19.67 33.79
CA THR A 307 9.53 18.51 33.13
C THR A 307 8.57 18.95 32.04
N GLN A 308 7.79 20.00 32.32
CA GLN A 308 6.89 20.58 31.33
C GLN A 308 7.65 21.08 30.10
N PHE A 309 8.77 21.78 30.31
CA PHE A 309 9.61 22.25 29.23
C PHE A 309 10.09 21.11 28.35
N TYR A 310 10.69 20.06 28.92
CA TYR A 310 11.16 18.93 28.11
C TYR A 310 10.00 18.25 27.37
N TYR A 311 8.83 18.12 28.00
CA TYR A 311 7.70 17.48 27.34
C TYR A 311 7.20 18.29 26.14
N VAL A 312 6.97 19.61 26.30
CA VAL A 312 6.54 20.47 25.20
C VAL A 312 7.63 20.59 24.14
N PHE A 313 8.90 20.68 24.53
CA PHE A 313 10.04 20.73 23.62
C PHE A 313 10.10 19.48 22.72
N LEU A 314 10.00 18.28 23.31
CA LEU A 314 10.01 17.02 22.57
C LEU A 314 8.83 16.90 21.60
N LEU A 315 7.63 17.31 22.01
CA LEU A 315 6.46 17.33 21.12
C LEU A 315 6.61 18.37 19.99
N SER A 316 7.20 19.52 20.29
CA SER A 316 7.35 20.63 19.33
C SER A 316 8.26 20.25 18.16
N PHE A 317 9.34 19.52 18.45
CA PHE A 317 10.41 19.22 17.49
C PHE A 317 10.49 17.75 17.06
N SER A 318 9.51 16.92 17.43
CA SER A 318 9.39 15.56 16.90
C SER A 318 9.13 15.59 15.39
N PHE A 319 10.02 14.97 14.60
CA PHE A 319 9.87 14.86 13.15
C PHE A 319 8.55 14.18 12.78
N GLY A 320 8.23 13.03 13.38
CA GLY A 320 6.99 12.32 13.08
C GLY A 320 5.72 13.13 13.38
N LEU A 321 5.71 13.95 14.43
CA LEU A 321 4.58 14.85 14.69
C LEU A 321 4.51 16.03 13.73
N VAL A 322 5.67 16.53 13.27
CA VAL A 322 5.73 17.58 12.24
C VAL A 322 5.22 17.04 10.91
N GLU A 323 5.70 15.87 10.47
CA GLU A 323 5.29 15.18 9.25
C GLU A 323 3.77 15.00 9.22
N TYR A 324 3.18 14.37 10.24
CA TYR A 324 1.73 14.14 10.28
C TYR A 324 0.89 15.41 10.52
N SER A 325 1.52 16.50 10.98
CA SER A 325 0.86 17.82 11.01
C SER A 325 0.75 18.42 9.61
N GLN A 326 1.55 17.97 8.64
CA GLN A 326 1.56 18.45 7.25
C GLN A 326 0.79 17.56 6.28
N GLU A 327 -0.07 16.68 6.81
CA GLU A 327 -0.89 15.78 5.99
C GLU A 327 -2.38 15.96 6.27
N ALA A 328 -3.19 15.96 5.21
CA ALA A 328 -4.65 15.94 5.26
C ALA A 328 -5.17 14.53 5.65
N ARG A 329 -4.73 14.04 6.83
CA ARG A 329 -5.06 12.73 7.40
C ARG A 329 -5.40 12.79 8.90
N ASN A 330 -6.04 11.74 9.40
CA ASN A 330 -6.56 11.63 10.76
C ASN A 330 -5.51 11.48 11.89
N TYR A 331 -4.24 11.31 11.56
CA TYR A 331 -3.20 10.98 12.54
C TYR A 331 -3.03 12.07 13.61
N MET A 332 -2.91 13.33 13.21
CA MET A 332 -2.64 14.41 14.16
C MET A 332 -3.86 14.73 15.04
N LEU A 333 -5.09 14.54 14.54
CA LEU A 333 -6.30 14.55 15.37
C LEU A 333 -6.25 13.46 16.44
N SER A 334 -5.90 12.24 16.04
CA SER A 334 -5.80 11.10 16.96
C SER A 334 -4.74 11.35 18.04
N CYS A 335 -3.58 11.89 17.65
CA CYS A 335 -2.52 12.21 18.60
C CYS A 335 -2.89 13.36 19.55
N LEU A 336 -3.61 14.39 19.07
CA LEU A 336 -4.20 15.41 19.94
C LEU A 336 -5.12 14.78 20.98
N LEU A 337 -6.06 13.94 20.57
CA LEU A 337 -7.00 13.28 21.47
C LEU A 337 -6.30 12.35 22.47
N SER A 338 -5.32 11.56 22.03
CA SER A 338 -4.47 10.75 22.93
C SER A 338 -3.67 11.62 23.90
N GLY A 339 -3.18 12.78 23.47
CA GLY A 339 -2.48 13.75 24.31
C GLY A 339 -3.38 14.37 25.37
N ILE A 340 -4.62 14.75 25.01
CA ILE A 340 -5.62 15.23 25.97
C ILE A 340 -5.93 14.13 26.99
N LEU A 341 -6.17 12.89 26.53
CA LEU A 341 -6.44 11.74 27.42
C LEU A 341 -5.32 11.53 28.43
N MET A 342 -4.07 11.57 27.97
CA MET A 342 -2.89 11.43 28.80
C MET A 342 -2.75 12.58 29.83
N VAL A 343 -3.09 13.82 29.45
CA VAL A 343 -3.09 14.99 30.35
C VAL A 343 -4.17 14.87 31.42
N GLU A 344 -5.39 14.45 31.05
CA GLU A 344 -6.47 14.20 32.01
C GLU A 344 -6.09 13.05 32.96
N PHE A 345 -5.52 11.97 32.43
CA PHE A 345 -5.01 10.88 33.24
C PHE A 345 -3.91 11.32 34.21
N THR A 346 -3.03 12.23 33.79
CA THR A 346 -1.99 12.80 34.66
C THR A 346 -2.60 13.55 35.85
N LYS A 347 -3.62 14.39 35.61
CA LYS A 347 -4.36 15.09 36.67
C LYS A 347 -4.97 14.10 37.65
N ASP A 348 -5.68 13.11 37.13
CA ASP A 348 -6.38 12.10 37.90
C ASP A 348 -5.42 11.23 38.72
N PHE A 349 -4.30 10.82 38.13
CA PHE A 349 -3.29 10.02 38.81
C PHE A 349 -2.63 10.78 39.96
N LEU A 350 -2.26 12.04 39.75
CA LEU A 350 -1.69 12.86 40.82
C LEU A 350 -2.70 13.04 41.96
N TYR A 351 -3.97 13.25 41.65
CA TYR A 351 -5.04 13.29 42.65
C TYR A 351 -5.18 11.95 43.39
N TYR A 352 -5.16 10.82 42.68
CA TYR A 352 -5.19 9.47 43.25
C TYR A 352 -4.04 9.25 44.24
N THR A 353 -2.81 9.69 43.92
CA THR A 353 -1.67 9.54 44.84
C THR A 353 -1.82 10.32 46.14
N GLN A 354 -2.66 11.35 46.16
CA GLN A 354 -2.94 12.17 47.35
C GLN A 354 -4.16 11.65 48.14
N HIS A 355 -5.18 11.12 47.46
CA HIS A 355 -6.49 10.81 48.06
C HIS A 355 -6.86 9.32 48.08
N GLY A 356 -6.07 8.45 47.45
CA GLY A 356 -6.31 7.01 47.39
C GLY A 356 -7.41 6.55 46.41
N LYS A 357 -8.05 7.48 45.70
CA LYS A 357 -9.09 7.21 44.68
C LYS A 357 -8.99 8.21 43.53
N TYR A 358 -9.34 7.79 42.30
CA TYR A 358 -9.43 8.70 41.17
C TYR A 358 -10.61 9.67 41.34
N GLN A 359 -10.52 10.83 40.66
CA GLN A 359 -11.66 11.75 40.55
C GLN A 359 -12.78 11.12 39.73
N ALA A 360 -13.99 11.69 39.83
CA ALA A 360 -15.06 11.36 38.89
C ALA A 360 -14.61 11.72 37.47
N LEU A 361 -14.97 10.89 36.49
CA LEU A 361 -14.58 11.12 35.10
C LEU A 361 -15.16 12.45 34.63
N SER A 362 -14.27 13.33 34.15
CA SER A 362 -14.67 14.59 33.55
C SER A 362 -15.42 14.33 32.24
N ILE A 363 -16.28 15.29 31.85
CA ILE A 363 -16.94 15.24 30.54
C ILE A 363 -15.90 15.22 29.41
N THR A 364 -14.75 15.86 29.61
CA THR A 364 -13.61 15.85 28.68
C THR A 364 -13.07 14.43 28.49
N THR A 365 -12.79 13.71 29.58
CA THR A 365 -12.28 12.33 29.51
C THR A 365 -13.25 11.41 28.78
N LEU A 366 -14.55 11.49 29.10
CA LEU A 366 -15.58 10.70 28.42
C LEU A 366 -15.70 11.05 26.93
N SER A 367 -15.66 12.34 26.60
CA SER A 367 -15.72 12.80 25.21
C SER A 367 -14.51 12.32 24.41
N VAL A 368 -13.31 12.41 24.98
CA VAL A 368 -12.07 11.99 24.31
C VAL A 368 -12.04 10.47 24.10
N ILE A 369 -12.55 9.67 25.04
CA ILE A 369 -12.70 8.22 24.87
C ILE A 369 -13.53 7.88 23.62
N VAL A 370 -14.66 8.56 23.44
CA VAL A 370 -15.52 8.37 22.27
C VAL A 370 -14.84 8.90 21.02
N LEU A 371 -14.40 10.16 21.02
CA LEU A 371 -13.83 10.82 19.85
C LEU A 371 -12.54 10.16 19.35
N LEU A 372 -11.68 9.66 20.23
CA LEU A 372 -10.47 8.94 19.85
C LEU A 372 -10.80 7.62 19.14
N SER A 373 -11.90 6.96 19.54
CA SER A 373 -12.38 5.74 18.88
C SER A 373 -13.01 6.04 17.52
N TYR A 374 -13.58 7.23 17.34
CA TYR A 374 -14.10 7.72 16.07
C TYR A 374 -13.04 8.42 15.19
N SER A 375 -11.82 8.67 15.69
CA SER A 375 -10.73 9.22 14.88
C SER A 375 -9.95 8.12 14.16
N HIS A 376 -9.70 7.00 14.84
CA HIS A 376 -9.02 5.83 14.28
C HIS A 376 -9.29 4.58 15.12
N TYR A 377 -9.41 3.40 14.48
CA TYR A 377 -9.57 2.13 15.20
C TYR A 377 -8.41 1.78 16.14
N PHE A 378 -7.18 2.25 15.87
CA PHE A 378 -6.05 2.07 16.77
C PHE A 378 -6.11 2.99 18.00
N GLY A 379 -7.05 3.92 18.07
CA GLY A 379 -7.41 4.59 19.31
C GLY A 379 -8.10 3.66 20.33
N ILE A 380 -8.82 2.63 19.85
CA ILE A 380 -9.60 1.73 20.70
C ILE A 380 -8.72 0.94 21.68
N PRO A 381 -7.59 0.32 21.28
CA PRO A 381 -6.66 -0.31 22.24
C PRO A 381 -6.23 0.62 23.37
N LEU A 382 -5.94 1.89 23.07
CA LEU A 382 -5.55 2.87 24.08
C LEU A 382 -6.70 3.16 25.04
N VAL A 383 -7.91 3.37 24.49
CA VAL A 383 -9.15 3.54 25.26
C VAL A 383 -9.41 2.36 26.17
N VAL A 384 -9.22 1.12 25.69
CA VAL A 384 -9.37 -0.10 26.49
C VAL A 384 -8.36 -0.12 27.65
N ILE A 385 -7.09 0.19 27.41
CA ILE A 385 -6.07 0.23 28.47
C ILE A 385 -6.45 1.24 29.56
N PHE A 386 -6.79 2.48 29.20
CA PHE A 386 -7.22 3.49 30.17
C PHE A 386 -8.53 3.09 30.86
N GLY A 387 -9.50 2.56 30.11
CA GLY A 387 -10.78 2.09 30.63
C GLY A 387 -10.61 0.98 31.67
N LEU A 388 -9.67 0.04 31.46
CA LEU A 388 -9.35 -1.00 32.45
C LEU A 388 -8.70 -0.40 33.71
N ILE A 389 -7.78 0.55 33.57
CA ILE A 389 -7.13 1.22 34.71
C ILE A 389 -8.18 1.95 35.58
N TYR A 390 -9.05 2.74 34.95
CA TYR A 390 -10.14 3.43 35.64
C TYR A 390 -11.16 2.45 36.22
N GLY A 391 -11.62 1.47 35.43
CA GLY A 391 -12.63 0.50 35.82
C GLY A 391 -12.23 -0.34 37.03
N ILE A 392 -11.00 -0.87 37.05
CA ILE A 392 -10.48 -1.63 38.20
C ILE A 392 -10.47 -0.74 39.46
N ASN A 393 -10.09 0.53 39.33
CA ASN A 393 -10.06 1.44 40.47
C ASN A 393 -11.48 1.80 40.95
N PHE A 394 -12.41 2.08 40.04
CA PHE A 394 -13.79 2.40 40.38
C PHE A 394 -14.52 1.22 41.03
N ILE A 395 -14.25 -0.03 40.59
CA ILE A 395 -14.76 -1.24 41.24
C ILE A 395 -14.22 -1.33 42.67
N LYS A 396 -12.91 -1.19 42.86
CA LYS A 396 -12.28 -1.22 44.19
C LYS A 396 -12.83 -0.16 45.14
N ASN A 397 -13.12 1.03 44.61
CA ASN A 397 -13.64 2.18 45.37
C ASN A 397 -15.17 2.29 45.38
N LYS A 398 -15.90 1.29 44.86
CA LYS A 398 -17.37 1.23 44.79
C LYS A 398 -18.02 2.45 44.07
N GLN A 399 -17.33 3.01 43.08
CA GLN A 399 -17.78 4.16 42.29
C GLN A 399 -18.64 3.73 41.08
N PHE A 400 -19.78 3.08 41.33
CA PHE A 400 -20.61 2.46 40.28
C PHE A 400 -21.13 3.43 39.20
N LEU A 401 -21.40 4.69 39.55
CA LEU A 401 -21.81 5.70 38.58
C LEU A 401 -20.72 5.98 37.53
N GLU A 402 -19.45 5.93 37.91
CA GLU A 402 -18.33 6.14 36.98
C GLU A 402 -18.14 4.93 36.05
N ILE A 403 -18.42 3.72 36.55
CA ILE A 403 -18.47 2.50 35.73
C ILE A 403 -19.59 2.61 34.69
N LEU A 404 -20.78 3.06 35.10
CA LEU A 404 -21.90 3.27 34.18
C LEU A 404 -21.54 4.31 33.10
N LYS A 405 -20.92 5.43 33.47
CA LYS A 405 -20.46 6.45 32.49
C LYS A 405 -19.46 5.86 31.49
N LEU A 406 -18.49 5.07 31.95
CA LEU A 406 -17.52 4.41 31.09
C LEU A 406 -18.20 3.40 30.15
N PHE A 407 -19.15 2.62 30.67
CA PHE A 407 -19.94 1.69 29.88
C PHE A 407 -20.75 2.42 28.80
N LEU A 408 -21.43 3.51 29.14
CA LEU A 408 -22.19 4.33 28.19
C LEU A 408 -21.28 4.92 27.10
N ALA A 409 -20.08 5.39 27.45
CA ALA A 409 -19.10 5.86 26.47
C ALA A 409 -18.68 4.75 25.49
N ILE A 410 -18.51 3.51 25.97
CA ILE A 410 -18.22 2.35 25.12
C ILE A 410 -19.44 2.03 24.22
N CYS A 411 -20.65 2.09 24.74
CA CYS A 411 -21.87 1.88 23.95
C CYS A 411 -22.00 2.88 22.78
N CYS A 412 -21.51 4.12 22.93
CA CYS A 412 -21.49 5.09 21.84
C CYS A 412 -20.60 4.69 20.65
N ILE A 413 -19.68 3.75 20.81
CA ILE A 413 -18.76 3.27 19.76
C ILE A 413 -19.42 2.17 18.91
N LEU A 414 -20.34 1.39 19.49
CA LEU A 414 -20.93 0.21 18.86
C LEU A 414 -21.68 0.47 17.55
N PRO A 415 -22.48 1.55 17.40
CA PRO A 415 -23.19 1.82 16.15
C PRO A 415 -22.24 1.94 14.95
N TRP A 416 -21.10 2.62 15.12
CA TRP A 416 -20.12 2.75 14.04
C TRP A 416 -19.46 1.42 13.69
N LEU A 417 -19.07 0.63 14.70
CA LEU A 417 -18.48 -0.70 14.47
C LEU A 417 -19.43 -1.63 13.70
N TYR A 418 -20.73 -1.50 13.92
CA TYR A 418 -21.74 -2.24 13.16
C TYR A 418 -21.81 -1.79 11.69
N LEU A 419 -21.77 -0.48 11.43
CA LEU A 419 -21.81 0.08 10.07
C LEU A 419 -20.55 -0.27 9.27
N ALA A 420 -19.37 -0.20 9.90
CA ALA A 420 -18.08 -0.45 9.26
C ALA A 420 -17.66 -1.94 9.22
N LYS A 421 -18.56 -2.88 9.53
CA LYS A 421 -18.24 -4.31 9.66
C LYS A 421 -17.61 -4.92 8.40
N MET A 422 -17.99 -4.46 7.20
CA MET A 422 -17.47 -4.99 5.94
C MET A 422 -16.00 -4.61 5.74
N SER A 423 -15.62 -3.37 6.05
CA SER A 423 -14.22 -2.94 6.03
C SER A 423 -13.33 -3.73 6.97
N TRP A 424 -13.87 -4.12 8.13
CA TRP A 424 -13.17 -4.97 9.08
C TRP A 424 -12.94 -6.38 8.53
N LEU A 425 -13.96 -7.03 7.97
CA LEU A 425 -13.85 -8.40 7.46
C LEU A 425 -12.81 -8.53 6.33
N LEU A 426 -12.69 -7.51 5.48
CA LEU A 426 -11.73 -7.47 4.37
C LEU A 426 -10.29 -7.23 4.80
N SER A 427 -10.09 -6.57 5.95
CA SER A 427 -8.76 -6.25 6.50
C SER A 427 -8.05 -7.46 7.14
N VAL A 428 -8.72 -8.61 7.28
CA VAL A 428 -8.26 -9.79 8.04
C VAL A 428 -7.94 -10.98 7.12
N ALA A 429 -7.61 -10.76 5.84
CA ALA A 429 -7.24 -11.84 4.94
C ALA A 429 -5.94 -12.55 5.45
N PRO A 430 -5.98 -13.86 5.75
CA PRO A 430 -4.83 -14.58 6.29
C PRO A 430 -3.68 -14.62 5.27
N ARG A 431 -2.48 -14.28 5.72
CA ARG A 431 -1.22 -14.44 4.97
C ARG A 431 -0.12 -14.97 5.89
N ASP A 432 0.92 -15.55 5.30
CA ASP A 432 2.10 -16.03 6.02
C ASP A 432 2.79 -14.88 6.76
N PHE A 433 2.81 -14.96 8.09
CA PHE A 433 3.29 -13.91 8.98
C PHE A 433 4.47 -14.39 9.82
N SER A 434 5.62 -13.70 9.72
CA SER A 434 6.75 -13.90 10.63
C SER A 434 6.66 -12.91 11.80
N VAL A 435 6.39 -13.46 12.99
CA VAL A 435 6.38 -12.71 14.25
C VAL A 435 7.71 -11.99 14.48
N ILE A 436 8.82 -12.63 14.15
CA ILE A 436 10.16 -12.06 14.34
C ILE A 436 10.37 -10.88 13.39
N ALA A 437 10.06 -11.03 12.10
CA ALA A 437 10.18 -9.96 11.12
C ALA A 437 9.30 -8.75 11.51
N PHE A 438 8.10 -9.01 12.01
CA PHE A 438 7.21 -7.97 12.52
C PHE A 438 7.84 -7.19 13.69
N TYR A 439 8.40 -7.87 14.70
CA TYR A 439 9.04 -7.17 15.82
C TYR A 439 10.29 -6.40 15.40
N PHE A 440 11.07 -6.92 14.45
CA PHE A 440 12.19 -6.17 13.86
C PHE A 440 11.71 -4.92 13.12
N GLN A 441 10.65 -5.04 12.31
CA GLN A 441 10.07 -3.91 11.59
C GLN A 441 9.44 -2.90 12.55
N LEU A 442 8.73 -3.33 13.57
CA LEU A 442 8.19 -2.49 14.64
C LEU A 442 9.32 -1.73 15.33
N TRP A 443 10.40 -2.41 15.71
CA TRP A 443 11.56 -1.78 16.33
C TRP A 443 12.21 -0.75 15.42
N SER A 444 12.51 -1.11 14.16
CA SER A 444 13.13 -0.19 13.19
C SER A 444 12.26 1.04 12.98
N THR A 445 10.95 0.84 12.83
CA THR A 445 9.97 1.89 12.61
C THR A 445 9.81 2.79 13.85
N MET A 446 9.81 2.22 15.05
CA MET A 446 9.82 3.00 16.30
C MET A 446 11.06 3.89 16.39
N MET A 447 12.23 3.36 16.02
CA MET A 447 13.47 4.12 16.03
C MET A 447 13.46 5.22 14.99
N GLU A 448 12.97 4.94 13.79
CA GLU A 448 12.82 5.94 12.74
C GLU A 448 11.83 7.05 13.13
N PHE A 449 10.70 6.69 13.73
CA PHE A 449 9.67 7.62 14.16
C PHE A 449 10.11 8.53 15.34
N LEU A 450 10.86 7.98 16.29
CA LEU A 450 11.35 8.74 17.45
C LEU A 450 12.60 9.56 17.09
N PHE A 451 13.53 8.97 16.34
CA PHE A 451 14.85 9.52 16.03
C PHE A 451 15.33 9.03 14.66
N PRO A 452 14.86 9.66 13.56
CA PRO A 452 15.21 9.26 12.21
C PRO A 452 16.73 9.11 12.07
N LYS A 453 17.19 7.95 11.58
CA LYS A 453 18.59 7.59 11.31
C LYS A 453 19.54 7.48 12.55
N PHE A 454 19.11 7.76 13.79
CA PHE A 454 20.00 7.75 14.98
C PHE A 454 19.39 7.26 16.31
N GLY A 455 18.27 6.53 16.31
CA GLY A 455 17.67 5.97 17.53
C GLY A 455 18.66 5.23 18.43
N ILE A 456 19.66 4.57 17.84
CA ILE A 456 20.75 3.90 18.58
C ILE A 456 21.63 4.88 19.36
N LEU A 457 21.96 6.08 18.84
CA LEU A 457 22.77 7.05 19.59
C LEU A 457 22.01 7.66 20.75
N VAL A 458 20.70 7.89 20.59
CA VAL A 458 19.87 8.34 21.70
C VAL A 458 19.71 7.25 22.74
N ILE A 459 19.55 5.98 22.32
CA ILE A 459 19.57 4.85 23.25
C ILE A 459 20.93 4.76 23.94
N VAL A 460 22.04 4.76 23.22
CA VAL A 460 23.39 4.68 23.83
C VAL A 460 23.63 5.84 24.78
N PHE A 461 23.21 7.06 24.43
CA PHE A 461 23.26 8.20 25.32
C PHE A 461 22.36 8.01 26.54
N LEU A 462 21.10 7.62 26.37
CA LEU A 462 20.19 7.38 27.48
C LEU A 462 20.69 6.23 28.36
N THR A 463 21.10 5.10 27.80
CA THR A 463 21.66 3.95 28.52
C THR A 463 22.97 4.32 29.23
N PHE A 464 23.87 5.07 28.59
CA PHE A 464 25.10 5.57 29.21
C PHE A 464 24.81 6.57 30.32
N VAL A 465 23.84 7.48 30.13
CA VAL A 465 23.42 8.44 31.13
C VAL A 465 22.71 7.74 32.30
N LEU A 466 21.86 6.76 32.03
CA LEU A 466 21.19 5.91 33.03
C LEU A 466 22.20 5.04 33.79
N TRP A 467 23.22 4.52 33.11
CA TRP A 467 24.32 3.76 33.71
C TRP A 467 25.22 4.65 34.56
N ALA A 468 25.67 5.79 34.02
CA ALA A 468 26.51 6.79 34.69
C ALA A 468 25.78 7.46 35.88
N ASN A 469 24.45 7.48 35.85
CA ASN A 469 23.61 7.97 36.92
C ASN A 469 22.87 6.83 37.65
N SER A 470 23.24 5.56 37.49
CA SER A 470 22.53 4.44 38.13
C SER A 470 22.55 4.56 39.67
N HIS A 471 23.67 5.03 40.23
CA HIS A 471 23.77 5.43 41.64
C HIS A 471 22.91 6.66 41.98
N ASN A 472 22.84 7.67 41.10
CA ASN A 472 22.01 8.87 41.28
C ASN A 472 20.51 8.62 41.06
N LEU A 473 20.10 7.62 40.29
CA LEU A 473 18.71 7.18 40.09
C LEU A 473 18.20 6.48 41.34
N ASN A 474 19.04 5.62 41.95
CA ASN A 474 18.79 5.05 43.27
C ASN A 474 18.81 6.14 44.36
N GLN A 475 19.64 7.17 44.22
CA GLN A 475 19.69 8.32 45.13
C GLN A 475 18.52 9.30 44.92
N CYS A 476 18.00 9.45 43.69
CA CYS A 476 16.73 10.11 43.41
C CYS A 476 15.61 9.35 44.13
N TYR A 477 15.59 8.02 44.03
CA TYR A 477 14.68 7.13 44.79
C TYR A 477 14.82 7.25 46.32
N ALA A 478 16.03 7.54 46.82
CA ALA A 478 16.33 7.63 48.25
C ALA A 478 16.11 9.04 48.85
N GLU A 479 16.47 10.11 48.12
CA GLU A 479 16.19 11.51 48.46
C GLU A 479 14.69 11.86 48.28
N ASP A 480 14.00 11.18 47.35
CA ASP A 480 12.54 11.25 47.13
C ASP A 480 11.70 10.80 48.34
N LYS A 481 12.30 10.19 49.37
CA LYS A 481 11.57 9.88 50.60
C LYS A 481 10.94 11.12 51.24
N THR A 482 11.42 12.32 50.90
CA THR A 482 10.97 13.61 51.45
C THR A 482 10.00 14.41 50.57
N ASP A 483 9.97 14.24 49.23
CA ASP A 483 9.04 14.94 48.32
C ASP A 483 7.99 13.97 47.75
N GLY A 484 6.70 14.27 47.98
CA GLY A 484 5.58 13.45 47.51
C GLY A 484 5.33 13.55 46.00
N LEU A 485 5.59 14.73 45.40
CA LEU A 485 5.24 15.00 44.01
C LEU A 485 6.19 14.29 43.03
N SER A 486 7.50 14.40 43.28
CA SER A 486 8.52 13.74 42.46
C SER A 486 8.30 12.22 42.40
N ARG A 487 8.01 11.55 43.52
CA ARG A 487 7.65 10.11 43.54
C ARG A 487 6.43 9.77 42.70
N SER A 488 5.41 10.64 42.73
CA SER A 488 4.21 10.43 41.92
C SER A 488 4.50 10.59 40.43
N LEU A 489 5.35 11.54 40.03
CA LEU A 489 5.75 11.72 38.64
C LEU A 489 6.58 10.54 38.10
N HIS A 490 7.49 9.98 38.89
CA HIS A 490 8.22 8.77 38.51
C HIS A 490 7.29 7.57 38.28
N ARG A 491 6.35 7.33 39.22
CA ARG A 491 5.35 6.28 39.09
C ARG A 491 4.47 6.50 37.86
N LEU A 492 4.08 7.74 37.60
CA LEU A 492 3.31 8.11 36.42
C LEU A 492 4.11 7.88 35.13
N ALA A 493 5.40 8.20 35.10
CA ALA A 493 6.27 7.95 33.95
C ALA A 493 6.38 6.45 33.65
N LEU A 494 6.61 5.62 34.69
CA LEU A 494 6.63 4.16 34.58
C LEU A 494 5.27 3.61 34.08
N LEU A 495 4.17 4.19 34.53
CA LEU A 495 2.84 3.83 34.07
C LEU A 495 2.62 4.19 32.60
N ASN A 496 3.07 5.36 32.15
CA ASN A 496 2.96 5.80 30.75
C ASN A 496 3.78 4.90 29.80
N ILE A 497 5.00 4.51 30.17
CA ILE A 497 5.79 3.56 29.36
C ILE A 497 5.15 2.16 29.37
N THR A 498 4.56 1.74 30.49
CA THR A 498 3.81 0.47 30.56
C THR A 498 2.58 0.50 29.65
N ILE A 499 1.83 1.61 29.63
CA ILE A 499 0.70 1.83 28.72
C ILE A 499 1.17 1.74 27.25
N ALA A 500 2.28 2.39 26.92
CA ALA A 500 2.86 2.33 25.58
C ALA A 500 3.25 0.89 25.17
N LEU A 501 3.89 0.14 26.06
CA LEU A 501 4.28 -1.26 25.81
C LEU A 501 3.06 -2.19 25.68
N LEU A 502 2.03 -2.01 26.52
CA LEU A 502 0.78 -2.77 26.41
C LEU A 502 0.06 -2.46 25.10
N PHE A 503 0.04 -1.20 24.68
CA PHE A 503 -0.53 -0.81 23.39
C PHE A 503 0.20 -1.48 22.23
N ILE A 504 1.53 -1.47 22.24
CA ILE A 504 2.35 -2.14 21.23
C ILE A 504 2.08 -3.64 21.21
N LEU A 505 1.92 -4.27 22.38
CA LEU A 505 1.57 -5.68 22.50
C LEU A 505 0.18 -5.99 21.93
N ILE A 506 -0.82 -5.16 22.21
CA ILE A 506 -2.16 -5.34 21.64
C ILE A 506 -2.11 -5.14 20.12
N LEU A 507 -1.38 -4.13 19.65
CA LEU A 507 -1.21 -3.84 18.23
C LEU A 507 -0.49 -4.98 17.51
N SER A 508 0.50 -5.62 18.12
CA SER A 508 1.19 -6.78 17.54
C SER A 508 0.27 -7.99 17.38
N VAL A 509 -0.68 -8.17 18.30
CA VAL A 509 -1.71 -9.20 18.19
C VAL A 509 -2.70 -8.88 17.07
N ILE A 510 -3.16 -7.62 16.99
CA ILE A 510 -4.11 -7.18 15.94
C ILE A 510 -3.47 -7.28 14.55
N LEU A 511 -2.23 -6.83 14.41
CA LEU A 511 -1.53 -6.76 13.12
C LEU A 511 -0.90 -8.08 12.70
N LYS A 512 -0.97 -9.15 13.52
CA LYS A 512 -0.48 -10.49 13.16
C LYS A 512 -1.06 -11.00 11.84
N ASN A 513 -2.28 -10.59 11.49
CA ASN A 513 -2.95 -11.00 10.26
C ASN A 513 -2.95 -9.88 9.20
N SER A 514 -2.19 -8.79 9.40
CA SER A 514 -2.15 -7.64 8.51
C SER A 514 -0.78 -7.51 7.84
N PRO A 515 -0.73 -7.26 6.52
CA PRO A 515 0.51 -7.28 5.76
C PRO A 515 1.45 -6.07 5.98
N VAL A 516 1.03 -5.01 6.67
CA VAL A 516 1.79 -3.74 6.70
C VAL A 516 1.78 -3.08 8.08
N PHE A 517 2.93 -3.13 8.79
CA PHE A 517 3.21 -2.23 9.91
C PHE A 517 3.69 -0.88 9.37
N ASN A 518 3.11 0.23 9.84
CA ASN A 518 3.49 1.59 9.43
C ASN A 518 3.75 2.47 10.66
N GLN A 519 4.75 3.36 10.58
CA GLN A 519 5.13 4.30 11.65
C GLN A 519 3.96 5.11 12.21
N ARG A 520 2.97 5.44 11.38
CA ARG A 520 1.77 6.19 11.80
C ARG A 520 0.99 5.54 12.94
N TYR A 521 1.11 4.22 13.13
CA TYR A 521 0.41 3.51 14.21
C TYR A 521 0.99 3.81 15.60
N LEU A 522 2.18 4.40 15.70
CA LEU A 522 2.78 4.79 16.97
C LEU A 522 2.28 6.14 17.47
N ILE A 523 1.54 6.89 16.63
CA ILE A 523 1.13 8.25 16.95
C ILE A 523 0.20 8.34 18.18
N PHE A 524 -0.54 7.27 18.47
CA PHE A 524 -1.47 7.16 19.61
C PHE A 524 -0.74 7.12 20.96
N ILE A 525 0.42 6.47 21.01
CA ILE A 525 1.22 6.35 22.25
C ILE A 525 2.30 7.41 22.37
N PHE A 526 2.53 8.18 21.31
CA PHE A 526 3.60 9.17 21.26
C PHE A 526 3.56 10.18 22.43
N PRO A 527 2.40 10.74 22.83
CA PRO A 527 2.33 11.61 24.01
C PRO A 527 2.81 10.94 25.30
N ASN A 528 2.43 9.67 25.52
CA ASN A 528 2.84 8.88 26.70
C ASN A 528 4.37 8.65 26.70
N MET A 529 4.93 8.30 25.54
CA MET A 529 6.38 8.08 25.38
C MET A 529 7.19 9.37 25.61
N MET A 530 6.75 10.50 25.03
CA MET A 530 7.42 11.78 25.19
C MET A 530 7.38 12.29 26.64
N PHE A 531 6.30 12.00 27.38
CA PHE A 531 6.23 12.35 28.80
C PHE A 531 7.14 11.49 29.66
N PHE A 532 7.20 10.18 29.39
CA PHE A 532 8.18 9.31 30.04
C PHE A 532 9.61 9.84 29.84
N LEU A 533 9.97 10.19 28.60
CA LEU A 533 11.27 10.79 28.28
C LEU A 533 11.48 12.13 28.99
N ALA A 534 10.47 12.99 29.04
CA ALA A 534 10.56 14.28 29.72
C ALA A 534 10.85 14.14 31.23
N VAL A 535 10.18 13.21 31.90
CA VAL A 535 10.47 12.88 33.31
C VAL A 535 11.89 12.32 33.43
N LEU A 536 12.28 11.38 32.57
CA LEU A 536 13.62 10.79 32.58
C LEU A 536 14.74 11.86 32.45
N ILE A 537 14.58 12.79 31.51
CA ILE A 537 15.53 13.91 31.29
C ILE A 537 15.57 14.85 32.49
N THR A 538 14.43 15.07 33.14
CA THR A 538 14.37 15.87 34.38
C THR A 538 15.22 15.21 35.47
N CYS A 539 15.11 13.89 35.63
CA CYS A 539 15.78 13.15 36.70
C CYS A 539 17.30 13.00 36.52
N ILE A 540 17.82 13.25 35.32
CA ILE A 540 19.26 13.21 35.04
C ILE A 540 19.95 14.40 35.75
N LYS A 541 20.76 14.16 36.79
CA LYS A 541 21.46 15.21 37.54
C LYS A 541 22.74 15.70 36.84
N VAL A 542 22.60 16.24 35.63
CA VAL A 542 23.70 16.82 34.84
C VAL A 542 23.55 18.35 34.76
N LYS A 543 24.66 19.09 34.73
CA LYS A 543 24.63 20.56 34.66
C LYS A 543 23.84 21.02 33.42
N PRO A 544 22.95 22.03 33.52
CA PRO A 544 22.08 22.47 32.42
C PRO A 544 22.82 22.83 31.13
N PHE A 545 24.03 23.37 31.22
CA PHE A 545 24.86 23.72 30.06
C PHE A 545 25.34 22.51 29.25
N LEU A 546 25.22 21.28 29.78
CA LEU A 546 25.48 20.04 29.02
C LEU A 546 24.19 19.44 28.45
N LYS A 547 23.07 19.55 29.19
CA LYS A 547 21.75 19.05 28.75
C LYS A 547 21.21 19.83 27.55
N ILE A 548 21.29 21.17 27.61
CA ILE A 548 20.66 22.05 26.62
C ILE A 548 21.33 21.90 25.24
N PRO A 549 22.67 21.96 25.08
CA PRO A 549 23.29 21.76 23.78
C PRO A 549 23.09 20.35 23.23
N PHE A 550 22.99 19.34 24.09
CA PHE A 550 22.66 17.98 23.65
C PHE A 550 21.24 17.89 23.09
N LEU A 551 20.25 18.46 23.77
CA LEU A 551 18.85 18.52 23.31
C LEU A 551 18.70 19.36 22.04
N LEU A 552 19.34 20.53 22.00
CA LEU A 552 19.35 21.36 20.80
C LEU A 552 20.09 20.68 19.66
N GLY A 553 21.18 19.97 19.94
CA GLY A 553 21.94 19.18 18.98
C GLY A 553 21.13 18.01 18.43
N SER A 554 20.40 17.27 19.26
CA SER A 554 19.56 16.16 18.82
C SER A 554 18.37 16.63 17.99
N VAL A 555 17.75 17.76 18.37
CA VAL A 555 16.70 18.41 17.58
C VAL A 555 17.25 18.94 16.26
N ALA A 556 18.34 19.70 16.28
CA ALA A 556 18.95 20.24 15.08
C ALA A 556 19.38 19.14 14.12
N LEU A 557 19.94 18.04 14.63
CA LEU A 557 20.32 16.88 13.85
C LEU A 557 19.08 16.20 13.24
N SER A 558 18.08 15.88 14.06
CA SER A 558 16.80 15.27 13.62
C SER A 558 16.12 16.11 12.54
N LEU A 559 15.99 17.42 12.75
CA LEU A 559 15.38 18.33 11.78
C LEU A 559 16.26 18.51 10.53
N SER A 560 17.58 18.62 10.65
CA SER A 560 18.47 18.87 9.50
C SER A 560 18.51 17.72 8.51
N MET A 561 18.40 16.48 8.97
CA MET A 561 18.43 15.31 8.10
C MET A 561 17.05 14.97 7.57
N SER A 562 16.02 15.07 8.41
CA SER A 562 14.68 14.70 8.00
C SER A 562 13.98 15.79 7.20
N LEU A 563 14.09 17.08 7.56
CA LEU A 563 13.44 18.14 6.78
C LEU A 563 14.10 18.36 5.41
N LYS A 564 15.42 18.15 5.30
CA LYS A 564 16.11 18.30 4.02
C LYS A 564 15.62 17.26 3.01
N ASP A 565 15.48 16.00 3.43
CA ASP A 565 15.00 14.92 2.58
C ASP A 565 13.46 15.02 2.40
N TYR A 566 12.72 15.43 3.43
CA TYR A 566 11.25 15.55 3.40
C TYR A 566 10.76 16.62 2.41
N TYR A 567 11.44 17.76 2.28
CA TYR A 567 11.05 18.79 1.30
C TYR A 567 11.57 18.54 -0.12
N LEU A 568 12.28 17.43 -0.34
CA LEU A 568 12.50 16.90 -1.68
C LEU A 568 11.26 16.11 -2.15
N PRO A 569 10.97 16.07 -3.46
CA PRO A 569 9.84 15.32 -3.99
C PRO A 569 9.94 13.84 -3.61
N HIS A 570 9.08 13.40 -2.68
CA HIS A 570 8.95 12.00 -2.29
C HIS A 570 7.49 11.54 -2.24
N LYS A 571 6.54 12.50 -2.30
CA LYS A 571 5.10 12.26 -2.43
C LYS A 571 4.67 12.20 -3.88
N GLU A 572 3.59 11.46 -4.16
CA GLU A 572 3.06 11.29 -5.51
C GLU A 572 2.62 12.63 -6.12
N GLN A 573 3.05 12.90 -7.35
CA GLN A 573 2.89 14.18 -8.03
C GLN A 573 1.59 14.30 -8.84
N TYR A 574 0.45 14.08 -8.19
CA TYR A 574 -0.87 14.18 -8.82
C TYR A 574 -1.17 15.59 -9.36
N ARG A 575 -0.74 16.64 -8.66
CA ARG A 575 -0.92 18.04 -9.08
C ARG A 575 -0.19 18.31 -10.40
N GLU A 576 1.08 17.91 -10.48
CA GLU A 576 1.93 18.12 -11.65
C GLU A 576 1.46 17.28 -12.84
N ALA A 577 1.10 16.01 -12.61
CA ALA A 577 0.55 15.13 -13.63
C ALA A 577 -0.79 15.68 -14.20
N SER A 578 -1.68 16.15 -13.31
CA SER A 578 -2.96 16.75 -13.72
C SER A 578 -2.76 18.08 -14.45
N ARG A 579 -1.76 18.87 -14.06
CA ARG A 579 -1.40 20.11 -14.74
C ARG A 579 -0.86 19.84 -16.14
N PHE A 580 0.00 18.84 -16.30
CA PHE A 580 0.48 18.42 -17.61
C PHE A 580 -0.67 18.03 -18.55
N ILE A 581 -1.66 17.27 -18.05
CA ILE A 581 -2.86 16.99 -18.83
C ILE A 581 -3.58 18.29 -19.17
N ALA A 582 -3.85 19.14 -18.19
CA ALA A 582 -4.60 20.38 -18.39
C ALA A 582 -3.94 21.32 -19.42
N ASP A 583 -2.62 21.43 -19.43
CA ASP A 583 -1.86 22.27 -20.37
C ASP A 583 -1.89 21.72 -21.80
N ASN A 584 -2.19 20.43 -21.99
CA ASN A 584 -2.20 19.75 -23.29
C ASN A 584 -3.59 19.32 -23.77
N TYR A 585 -4.61 19.52 -22.93
CA TYR A 585 -5.98 19.04 -23.09
C TYR A 585 -6.86 20.03 -23.88
N THR A 586 -7.72 19.49 -24.74
CA THR A 586 -8.82 20.21 -25.37
C THR A 586 -10.15 19.55 -25.03
N ASN A 587 -11.27 20.28 -25.13
CA ASN A 587 -12.62 19.75 -24.83
C ASN A 587 -13.03 18.54 -25.70
N GLN A 588 -12.29 18.27 -26.77
CA GLN A 588 -12.51 17.13 -27.66
C GLN A 588 -11.76 15.86 -27.22
N ASP A 589 -10.84 15.99 -26.25
CA ASP A 589 -10.00 14.90 -25.72
C ASP A 589 -10.67 14.18 -24.55
N LEU A 590 -10.22 12.95 -24.26
CA LEU A 590 -10.68 12.14 -23.14
C LEU A 590 -9.58 11.94 -22.11
N ILE A 591 -10.00 11.72 -20.86
CA ILE A 591 -9.11 11.34 -19.76
C ILE A 591 -9.58 10.00 -19.22
N VAL A 592 -8.65 9.08 -19.01
CA VAL A 592 -8.92 7.73 -18.51
C VAL A 592 -8.16 7.52 -17.21
N SER A 593 -8.88 7.17 -16.14
CA SER A 593 -8.32 6.72 -14.88
C SER A 593 -8.31 5.19 -14.82
N THR A 594 -7.17 4.62 -14.47
CA THR A 594 -6.93 3.16 -14.53
C THR A 594 -7.40 2.39 -13.29
N TRP A 595 -8.30 2.98 -12.50
CA TRP A 595 -9.00 2.34 -11.39
C TRP A 595 -10.09 3.28 -10.87
N SER A 596 -11.36 2.87 -10.89
CA SER A 596 -12.51 3.73 -10.55
C SER A 596 -12.55 4.21 -9.10
N PRO A 597 -12.17 3.41 -8.09
CA PRO A 597 -12.08 3.89 -6.71
C PRO A 597 -11.14 5.09 -6.53
N ASN A 598 -10.12 5.20 -7.39
CA ASN A 598 -9.19 6.34 -7.39
C ASN A 598 -9.66 7.52 -8.25
N ARG A 599 -10.84 7.44 -8.88
CA ARG A 599 -11.37 8.52 -9.71
C ARG A 599 -11.43 9.84 -8.96
N LEU A 600 -11.76 9.80 -7.67
CA LEU A 600 -11.79 10.97 -6.79
C LEU A 600 -10.42 11.68 -6.71
N TYR A 601 -9.32 10.93 -6.82
CA TYR A 601 -7.96 11.46 -6.65
C TYR A 601 -7.61 12.36 -7.83
N TYR A 602 -7.87 11.86 -9.04
CA TYR A 602 -7.64 12.60 -10.29
C TYR A 602 -8.58 13.79 -10.41
N LEU A 603 -9.86 13.62 -10.04
CA LEU A 603 -10.85 14.69 -10.13
C LEU A 603 -10.51 15.93 -9.32
N HIS A 604 -9.86 15.76 -8.18
CA HIS A 604 -9.51 16.87 -7.30
C HIS A 604 -8.73 17.96 -8.05
N TYR A 605 -7.58 17.60 -8.63
CA TYR A 605 -6.74 18.53 -9.37
C TYR A 605 -7.25 18.83 -10.78
N LEU A 606 -7.81 17.84 -11.49
CA LEU A 606 -8.38 18.09 -12.81
C LEU A 606 -9.48 19.16 -12.77
N ARG A 607 -10.36 19.14 -11.76
CA ARG A 607 -11.41 20.17 -11.62
C ARG A 607 -10.83 21.55 -11.29
N GLN A 608 -9.68 21.61 -10.62
CA GLN A 608 -9.00 22.87 -10.32
C GLN A 608 -8.44 23.53 -11.59
N PHE A 609 -7.89 22.74 -12.52
CA PHE A 609 -7.30 23.27 -13.75
C PHE A 609 -8.28 23.37 -14.93
N LEU A 610 -9.18 22.40 -15.09
CA LEU A 610 -10.09 22.29 -16.24
C LEU A 610 -11.57 22.61 -15.91
N GLY A 611 -11.89 22.88 -14.64
CA GLY A 611 -13.24 23.15 -14.18
C GLY A 611 -14.10 21.89 -13.98
N LYS A 612 -15.33 22.06 -13.47
CA LYS A 612 -16.20 20.95 -13.03
C LYS A 612 -16.63 20.00 -14.17
N GLN A 613 -16.70 20.50 -15.40
CA GLN A 613 -17.17 19.78 -16.60
C GLN A 613 -16.29 18.57 -16.94
N VAL A 614 -15.00 18.59 -16.54
CA VAL A 614 -14.04 17.50 -16.80
C VAL A 614 -14.49 16.16 -16.23
N GLY A 615 -15.35 16.16 -15.19
CA GLY A 615 -15.89 14.93 -14.62
C GLY A 615 -16.64 14.05 -15.62
N ASN A 616 -17.30 14.66 -16.62
CA ASN A 616 -18.01 13.94 -17.68
C ASN A 616 -17.06 13.36 -18.74
N ARG A 617 -15.80 13.82 -18.75
CA ARG A 617 -14.75 13.43 -19.70
C ARG A 617 -13.71 12.50 -19.08
N LEU A 618 -13.74 12.33 -17.75
CA LEU A 618 -12.92 11.39 -16.99
C LEU A 618 -13.66 10.05 -16.86
N LEU A 619 -13.19 9.07 -17.61
CA LEU A 619 -13.73 7.72 -17.64
C LEU A 619 -12.88 6.79 -16.77
N SER A 620 -13.53 5.89 -16.03
CA SER A 620 -12.85 4.87 -15.26
C SER A 620 -12.78 3.56 -16.03
N VAL A 621 -11.62 2.92 -15.98
CA VAL A 621 -11.40 1.56 -16.47
C VAL A 621 -10.85 0.74 -15.32
N ASN A 622 -11.60 -0.26 -14.88
CA ASN A 622 -11.28 -1.05 -13.68
C ASN A 622 -10.54 -2.36 -13.96
N ASP A 623 -10.74 -2.91 -15.14
CA ASP A 623 -10.29 -4.25 -15.48
C ASP A 623 -9.99 -4.34 -16.99
N PRO A 624 -9.27 -5.39 -17.42
CA PRO A 624 -8.96 -5.59 -18.84
C PRO A 624 -10.17 -5.64 -19.77
N THR A 625 -11.30 -6.17 -19.33
CA THR A 625 -12.53 -6.26 -20.13
C THR A 625 -13.09 -4.86 -20.38
N GLN A 626 -13.15 -4.01 -19.36
CA GLN A 626 -13.58 -2.61 -19.48
C GLN A 626 -12.63 -1.80 -20.36
N ALA A 627 -11.32 -2.08 -20.32
CA ALA A 627 -10.34 -1.44 -21.18
C ALA A 627 -10.60 -1.76 -22.67
N VAL A 628 -10.89 -3.04 -22.98
CA VAL A 628 -11.29 -3.46 -24.33
C VAL A 628 -12.57 -2.74 -24.76
N GLN A 629 -13.60 -2.74 -23.91
CA GLN A 629 -14.87 -2.08 -24.21
C GLN A 629 -14.70 -0.57 -24.46
N PHE A 630 -13.83 0.10 -23.70
CA PHE A 630 -13.49 1.49 -23.93
C PHE A 630 -12.87 1.70 -25.33
N CYS A 631 -11.90 0.86 -25.71
CA CYS A 631 -11.28 0.93 -27.04
C CYS A 631 -12.23 0.62 -28.19
N VAL A 632 -13.24 -0.23 -27.98
CA VAL A 632 -14.20 -0.63 -29.03
C VAL A 632 -15.40 0.32 -29.13
N ASN A 633 -15.90 0.84 -28.02
CA ASN A 633 -17.17 1.58 -28.01
C ASN A 633 -16.99 3.10 -27.88
N GLN A 634 -15.93 3.54 -27.19
CA GLN A 634 -15.72 4.97 -26.90
C GLN A 634 -14.66 5.60 -27.82
N SER A 635 -13.54 4.90 -28.05
CA SER A 635 -12.47 5.40 -28.94
C SER A 635 -12.95 5.67 -30.39
N PRO A 636 -13.83 4.86 -31.01
CA PRO A 636 -14.30 5.13 -32.38
C PRO A 636 -15.12 6.40 -32.54
N ASN A 637 -15.73 6.92 -31.46
CA ASN A 637 -16.49 8.17 -31.48
C ASN A 637 -15.62 9.44 -31.40
N LEU A 638 -14.32 9.32 -31.13
CA LEU A 638 -13.40 10.45 -31.17
C LEU A 638 -13.07 10.88 -32.61
N SER A 639 -12.79 12.15 -32.86
CA SER A 639 -12.28 12.57 -34.16
C SER A 639 -10.80 12.17 -34.31
N PRO A 640 -10.32 11.86 -35.54
CA PRO A 640 -8.89 11.67 -35.78
C PRO A 640 -8.07 12.88 -35.29
N GLY A 641 -6.95 12.63 -34.62
CA GLY A 641 -6.12 13.69 -34.01
C GLY A 641 -6.50 14.05 -32.56
N ASN A 642 -7.65 13.62 -32.05
CA ASN A 642 -7.98 13.79 -30.63
C ASN A 642 -7.08 12.90 -29.76
N LYS A 643 -6.80 13.39 -28.57
CA LYS A 643 -5.93 12.74 -27.58
C LYS A 643 -6.73 11.99 -26.51
N ILE A 644 -6.10 10.95 -25.97
CA ILE A 644 -6.54 10.25 -24.77
C ILE A 644 -5.41 10.31 -23.77
N PHE A 645 -5.67 10.89 -22.60
CA PHE A 645 -4.73 10.98 -21.49
C PHE A 645 -5.05 9.89 -20.49
N THR A 646 -4.05 9.09 -20.11
CA THR A 646 -4.22 8.00 -19.16
C THR A 646 -3.25 8.17 -18.01
N PHE A 647 -3.77 8.29 -16.79
CA PHE A 647 -2.92 8.20 -15.60
C PHE A 647 -2.48 6.76 -15.38
N TYR A 648 -1.26 6.56 -14.90
CA TYR A 648 -0.79 5.24 -14.47
C TYR A 648 0.01 5.28 -13.18
N HIS A 649 -0.01 4.15 -12.48
CA HIS A 649 0.67 3.91 -11.20
C HIS A 649 1.51 2.63 -11.32
N GLY A 650 2.70 2.62 -10.71
CA GLY A 650 3.60 1.45 -10.78
C GLY A 650 2.98 0.17 -10.21
N THR A 651 2.08 0.28 -9.23
CA THR A 651 1.35 -0.83 -8.59
C THR A 651 0.12 -1.30 -9.37
N HIS A 652 -0.35 -0.52 -10.35
CA HIS A 652 -1.56 -0.80 -11.13
C HIS A 652 -1.27 -1.19 -12.58
N ALA A 653 0.00 -1.45 -12.91
CA ALA A 653 0.46 -1.78 -14.26
C ALA A 653 -0.45 -2.79 -14.97
N GLY A 654 -0.92 -3.83 -14.27
CA GLY A 654 -1.83 -4.86 -14.80
C GLY A 654 -3.21 -4.39 -15.32
N VAL A 655 -3.70 -3.20 -14.91
CA VAL A 655 -4.93 -2.56 -15.44
C VAL A 655 -4.62 -1.59 -16.59
N ILE A 656 -3.36 -1.12 -16.68
CA ILE A 656 -2.87 -0.29 -17.79
C ILE A 656 -2.48 -1.15 -18.99
N THR A 657 -1.91 -2.34 -18.76
CA THR A 657 -1.51 -3.31 -19.79
C THR A 657 -2.58 -3.47 -20.88
N PRO A 658 -3.87 -3.58 -20.57
CA PRO A 658 -4.95 -3.62 -21.56
C PRO A 658 -5.08 -2.34 -22.42
N LEU A 659 -5.00 -1.14 -21.83
CA LEU A 659 -5.05 0.14 -22.55
C LEU A 659 -3.79 0.40 -23.39
N THR A 660 -2.62 -0.07 -22.95
CA THR A 660 -1.32 0.12 -23.62
C THR A 660 -0.92 -1.00 -24.59
N MET A 661 -1.36 -2.25 -24.35
CA MET A 661 -0.78 -3.45 -24.98
C MET A 661 -1.79 -4.36 -25.69
N LEU A 662 -3.09 -4.06 -25.71
CA LEU A 662 -4.01 -4.84 -26.55
C LEU A 662 -3.85 -4.44 -28.03
N PRO A 663 -3.57 -5.39 -28.94
CA PRO A 663 -3.51 -5.15 -30.39
C PRO A 663 -4.78 -4.47 -30.93
N SER A 664 -5.93 -4.73 -30.30
CA SER A 664 -7.23 -4.13 -30.58
C SER A 664 -7.27 -2.62 -30.36
N CYS A 665 -6.59 -2.10 -29.33
CA CYS A 665 -6.49 -0.66 -29.05
C CYS A 665 -5.45 0.01 -29.95
N GLN A 666 -4.32 -0.66 -30.23
CA GLN A 666 -3.24 -0.16 -31.09
C GLN A 666 -3.67 0.10 -32.55
N LYS A 667 -4.74 -0.58 -33.01
CA LYS A 667 -5.39 -0.27 -34.30
C LYS A 667 -6.00 1.14 -34.36
N TYR A 668 -6.48 1.66 -33.22
CA TYR A 668 -7.18 2.95 -33.15
C TYR A 668 -6.34 4.03 -32.47
N LEU A 669 -5.37 3.66 -31.63
CA LEU A 669 -4.63 4.55 -30.76
C LEU A 669 -3.13 4.35 -30.91
N LYS A 670 -2.40 5.44 -31.12
CA LYS A 670 -0.94 5.46 -31.15
C LYS A 670 -0.41 6.19 -29.92
N LEU A 671 0.46 5.55 -29.15
CA LEU A 671 1.18 6.22 -28.06
C LEU A 671 2.05 7.33 -28.67
N ARG A 672 1.88 8.55 -28.16
CA ARG A 672 2.62 9.74 -28.60
C ARG A 672 3.66 10.17 -27.60
N GLU A 673 3.29 10.17 -26.33
CA GLU A 673 4.12 10.67 -25.26
C GLU A 673 3.84 9.87 -24.00
N GLU A 674 4.89 9.63 -23.24
CA GLU A 674 4.85 9.07 -21.90
C GLU A 674 5.67 9.99 -21.01
N ARG A 675 5.08 10.40 -19.90
CA ARG A 675 5.72 11.31 -18.96
C ARG A 675 5.55 10.80 -17.54
N ASP A 676 6.68 10.44 -16.95
CA ASP A 676 6.76 10.07 -15.55
C ASP A 676 6.84 11.29 -14.63
N PHE A 677 6.11 11.22 -13.53
CA PHE A 677 6.26 12.07 -12.36
C PHE A 677 6.56 11.16 -11.16
N TRP A 678 6.97 11.74 -10.03
CA TRP A 678 7.24 10.92 -8.86
C TRP A 678 5.99 10.17 -8.41
N GLY A 679 6.03 8.84 -8.43
CA GLY A 679 4.95 7.95 -8.00
C GLY A 679 3.71 7.88 -8.92
N ILE A 680 3.66 8.62 -10.03
CA ILE A 680 2.53 8.61 -10.98
C ILE A 680 3.02 9.02 -12.37
N GLY A 681 2.43 8.46 -13.43
CA GLY A 681 2.75 8.88 -14.79
C GLY A 681 1.51 9.18 -15.63
N VAL A 682 1.74 9.79 -16.79
CA VAL A 682 0.71 10.08 -17.80
C VAL A 682 1.16 9.55 -19.15
N LYS A 683 0.31 8.75 -19.79
CA LYS A 683 0.45 8.35 -21.20
C LYS A 683 -0.54 9.12 -22.06
N VAL A 684 -0.06 9.57 -23.22
CA VAL A 684 -0.85 10.32 -24.19
C VAL A 684 -0.94 9.49 -25.47
N PHE A 685 -2.17 9.11 -25.81
CA PHE A 685 -2.47 8.41 -27.06
C PHE A 685 -3.16 9.36 -28.02
N GLU A 686 -2.90 9.21 -29.32
CA GLU A 686 -3.62 9.91 -30.38
C GLU A 686 -4.41 8.92 -31.22
N LYS A 687 -5.63 9.31 -31.60
CA LYS A 687 -6.46 8.51 -32.49
C LYS A 687 -5.93 8.52 -33.93
N VAL A 688 -5.75 7.33 -34.51
CA VAL A 688 -5.29 7.12 -35.89
C VAL A 688 -6.48 6.91 -36.85
N THR A 689 -6.35 7.38 -38.09
CA THR A 689 -7.36 7.17 -39.15
C THR A 689 -7.25 5.74 -39.70
N ILE A 690 -8.36 5.01 -39.71
CA ILE A 690 -8.40 3.65 -40.26
C ILE A 690 -8.52 3.74 -41.78
N SER A 691 -7.56 3.19 -42.53
CA SER A 691 -7.70 2.98 -43.97
C SER A 691 -8.80 1.96 -44.24
N GLN A 692 -9.83 2.34 -45.00
CA GLN A 692 -10.95 1.46 -45.37
C GLN A 692 -10.43 0.21 -46.11
N GLY A 693 -10.58 -0.96 -45.49
CA GLY A 693 -10.12 -2.23 -46.06
C GLY A 693 -10.16 -3.40 -45.09
N ALA A 694 -11.25 -3.56 -44.33
CA ALA A 694 -11.55 -4.82 -43.64
C ALA A 694 -13.07 -4.92 -43.45
N THR A 695 -13.65 -5.97 -44.02
CA THR A 695 -15.08 -6.28 -44.09
C THR A 695 -15.66 -6.74 -42.74
N SER A 696 -16.82 -6.19 -42.39
CA SER A 696 -18.00 -6.77 -41.70
C SER A 696 -17.94 -7.86 -40.59
N ASP A 697 -16.84 -8.08 -39.86
CA ASP A 697 -16.87 -9.00 -38.70
C ASP A 697 -16.85 -8.25 -37.35
N ASP A 698 -17.78 -8.61 -36.46
CA ASP A 698 -17.93 -8.07 -35.10
C ASP A 698 -16.67 -8.34 -34.25
N PRO A 699 -15.81 -7.34 -34.00
CA PRO A 699 -14.52 -7.54 -33.33
C PRO A 699 -14.68 -7.99 -31.87
N VAL A 700 -15.85 -7.74 -31.27
CA VAL A 700 -16.18 -8.12 -29.89
C VAL A 700 -16.28 -9.64 -29.77
N LYS A 701 -16.85 -10.31 -30.78
CA LYS A 701 -17.00 -11.77 -30.80
C LYS A 701 -15.67 -12.48 -31.02
N GLN A 702 -14.81 -11.95 -31.90
CA GLN A 702 -13.47 -12.51 -32.14
C GLN A 702 -12.60 -12.52 -30.87
N LEU A 703 -12.74 -11.51 -30.01
CA LEU A 703 -11.96 -11.39 -28.77
C LEU A 703 -12.54 -12.22 -27.62
N LYS A 704 -13.87 -12.28 -27.48
CA LYS A 704 -14.52 -13.05 -26.41
C LYS A 704 -14.37 -14.57 -26.58
N TYR A 705 -14.25 -15.02 -27.83
CA TYR A 705 -14.22 -16.42 -28.19
C TYR A 705 -12.91 -16.80 -28.88
N ILE A 706 -11.78 -16.21 -28.46
CA ILE A 706 -10.45 -16.40 -29.07
C ILE A 706 -10.01 -17.88 -29.17
N MET A 707 -10.56 -18.73 -28.30
CA MET A 707 -10.36 -20.18 -28.28
C MET A 707 -11.20 -20.94 -29.33
N PHE A 708 -12.08 -20.28 -30.07
CA PHE A 708 -12.92 -20.88 -31.11
C PHE A 708 -12.52 -20.41 -32.52
N HIS A 709 -12.77 -21.25 -33.52
CA HIS A 709 -12.68 -20.89 -34.94
C HIS A 709 -14.01 -20.38 -35.51
N SER A 710 -15.13 -20.76 -34.89
CA SER A 710 -16.47 -20.26 -35.19
C SER A 710 -17.12 -19.75 -33.92
N TYR A 711 -17.79 -18.60 -33.98
CA TYR A 711 -18.26 -17.89 -32.78
C TYR A 711 -19.77 -18.02 -32.59
N PRO A 712 -20.26 -18.25 -31.36
CA PRO A 712 -21.70 -18.27 -31.11
C PRO A 712 -22.28 -16.87 -31.26
N TYR A 713 -23.53 -16.79 -31.71
CA TYR A 713 -24.27 -15.52 -31.72
C TYR A 713 -25.01 -15.28 -30.40
N GLN A 714 -25.25 -16.34 -29.62
CA GLN A 714 -25.97 -16.28 -28.35
C GLN A 714 -25.39 -17.31 -27.36
N GLU A 715 -25.27 -16.90 -26.11
CA GLU A 715 -24.96 -17.75 -24.97
C GLU A 715 -26.10 -17.69 -23.96
N ILE A 716 -26.43 -18.83 -23.37
CA ILE A 716 -27.46 -18.95 -22.34
C ILE A 716 -26.84 -19.78 -21.23
N SER A 717 -26.48 -19.16 -20.11
CA SER A 717 -25.95 -19.86 -18.95
C SER A 717 -26.47 -19.24 -17.66
N ALA A 718 -26.68 -20.08 -16.65
CA ALA A 718 -27.02 -19.64 -15.30
C ALA A 718 -25.85 -18.92 -14.59
N TYR A 719 -24.63 -19.08 -15.11
CA TYR A 719 -23.41 -18.50 -14.56
C TYR A 719 -22.63 -17.73 -15.64
N PRO A 720 -21.80 -16.74 -15.28
CA PRO A 720 -21.00 -16.01 -16.26
C PRO A 720 -20.06 -16.94 -17.04
N VAL A 721 -20.16 -16.90 -18.36
CA VAL A 721 -19.19 -17.53 -19.28
C VAL A 721 -17.91 -16.70 -19.28
N LYS A 722 -16.76 -17.33 -19.08
CA LYS A 722 -15.46 -16.63 -19.02
C LYS A 722 -14.36 -17.44 -19.68
N GLU A 723 -13.37 -16.75 -20.23
CA GLU A 723 -12.10 -17.37 -20.62
C GLU A 723 -11.33 -17.83 -19.38
N THR A 724 -10.72 -19.01 -19.48
CA THR A 724 -9.79 -19.56 -18.49
C THR A 724 -8.74 -20.42 -19.21
N SER A 725 -7.81 -21.02 -18.48
CA SER A 725 -6.83 -21.95 -19.01
C SER A 725 -6.99 -23.35 -18.43
N GLU A 726 -6.85 -24.39 -19.27
CA GLU A 726 -6.67 -25.78 -18.87
C GLU A 726 -5.38 -26.29 -19.53
N ASN A 727 -4.41 -26.76 -18.75
CA ASN A 727 -3.08 -27.20 -19.23
C ASN A 727 -2.39 -26.20 -20.18
N GLY A 728 -2.53 -24.89 -19.92
CA GLY A 728 -1.92 -23.84 -20.73
C GLY A 728 -2.66 -23.51 -22.04
N GLN A 729 -3.77 -24.19 -22.35
CA GLN A 729 -4.64 -23.84 -23.48
C GLN A 729 -5.81 -22.97 -23.02
N SER A 730 -6.12 -21.91 -23.77
CA SER A 730 -7.30 -21.08 -23.53
C SER A 730 -8.57 -21.89 -23.82
N VAL A 731 -9.51 -21.86 -22.88
CA VAL A 731 -10.80 -22.54 -22.97
C VAL A 731 -11.92 -21.62 -22.51
N LEU A 732 -13.12 -21.82 -23.07
CA LEU A 732 -14.30 -21.07 -22.65
C LEU A 732 -15.03 -21.85 -21.57
N MET A 733 -14.97 -21.38 -20.32
CA MET A 733 -15.69 -22.00 -19.22
C MET A 733 -17.18 -21.72 -19.35
N VAL A 734 -17.96 -22.78 -19.56
CA VAL A 734 -19.43 -22.77 -19.68
C VAL A 734 -19.97 -23.70 -18.60
N HIS A 735 -20.16 -23.16 -17.41
CA HIS A 735 -20.63 -23.90 -16.24
C HIS A 735 -22.03 -24.50 -16.49
N ALA A 736 -22.25 -25.75 -16.09
CA ALA A 736 -23.53 -26.41 -16.28
C ALA A 736 -24.64 -25.84 -15.34
N PRO A 737 -25.90 -25.66 -15.80
CA PRO A 737 -26.32 -25.75 -17.19
C PRO A 737 -25.85 -24.54 -18.02
N GLY A 738 -25.40 -24.79 -19.24
CA GLY A 738 -25.02 -23.75 -20.18
C GLY A 738 -25.22 -24.15 -21.65
N GLU A 739 -25.42 -23.17 -22.51
CA GLU A 739 -25.76 -23.35 -23.92
C GLU A 739 -25.09 -22.28 -24.79
N LEU A 740 -24.52 -22.70 -25.93
CA LEU A 740 -23.94 -21.85 -26.97
C LEU A 740 -24.66 -22.11 -28.30
N ARG A 741 -25.13 -21.05 -28.96
CA ARG A 741 -25.84 -21.14 -30.25
C ARG A 741 -25.07 -20.54 -31.40
N PHE A 742 -24.99 -21.27 -32.50
CA PHE A 742 -24.32 -20.90 -33.73
C PHE A 742 -25.32 -20.91 -34.88
N ALA A 743 -25.35 -19.83 -35.66
CA ALA A 743 -26.23 -19.73 -36.81
C ALA A 743 -25.58 -20.48 -37.98
N VAL A 744 -26.30 -21.45 -38.56
CA VAL A 744 -25.79 -22.26 -39.67
C VAL A 744 -26.71 -22.13 -40.87
N LYS A 745 -26.13 -21.85 -42.05
CA LYS A 745 -26.85 -21.68 -43.32
C LYS A 745 -27.21 -23.03 -43.95
N SER A 746 -28.13 -23.05 -44.90
CA SER A 746 -28.43 -24.26 -45.70
C SER A 746 -27.16 -24.82 -46.33
N GLY A 747 -26.96 -26.13 -46.24
CA GLY A 747 -25.79 -26.80 -46.79
C GLY A 747 -25.32 -27.97 -45.94
N ARG A 748 -24.27 -28.63 -46.39
CA ARG A 748 -23.55 -29.65 -45.60
C ARG A 748 -22.44 -28.98 -44.82
N HIS A 749 -22.39 -29.32 -43.55
CA HIS A 749 -21.44 -28.74 -42.59
C HIS A 749 -20.71 -29.84 -41.83
N LEU A 750 -19.56 -29.46 -41.30
CA LEU A 750 -18.75 -30.26 -40.40
C LEU A 750 -18.51 -29.49 -39.12
N LEU A 751 -18.88 -30.08 -37.98
CA LEU A 751 -18.52 -29.58 -36.66
C LEU A 751 -17.31 -30.36 -36.13
N THR A 752 -16.29 -29.62 -35.69
CA THR A 752 -15.24 -30.12 -34.80
C THR A 752 -15.20 -29.27 -33.53
N CYS A 753 -14.93 -29.91 -32.40
CA CYS A 753 -14.92 -29.26 -31.10
C CYS A 753 -14.16 -30.09 -30.06
N GLU A 754 -13.71 -29.40 -29.03
CA GLU A 754 -13.10 -29.98 -27.84
C GLU A 754 -13.84 -29.49 -26.60
N PHE A 755 -13.89 -30.32 -25.56
CA PHE A 755 -14.64 -30.05 -24.33
C PHE A 755 -14.05 -30.79 -23.14
N GLY A 756 -14.44 -30.40 -21.93
CA GLY A 756 -13.97 -31.06 -20.71
C GLY A 756 -14.47 -30.39 -19.44
N ILE A 757 -13.99 -30.86 -18.30
CA ILE A 757 -14.22 -30.27 -16.97
C ILE A 757 -12.87 -29.84 -16.42
N LEU A 758 -12.78 -28.62 -15.87
CA LEU A 758 -11.51 -28.07 -15.35
C LEU A 758 -10.90 -28.96 -14.27
N SER A 759 -9.57 -29.06 -14.23
CA SER A 759 -8.84 -29.91 -13.28
C SER A 759 -9.19 -29.65 -11.81
N ASP A 760 -9.52 -28.40 -11.47
CA ASP A 760 -9.84 -27.96 -10.12
C ASP A 760 -11.21 -28.43 -9.61
N ALA A 761 -12.05 -28.99 -10.49
CA ALA A 761 -13.40 -29.46 -10.16
C ALA A 761 -13.43 -30.87 -9.52
N TYR A 762 -12.32 -31.62 -9.54
CA TYR A 762 -12.25 -32.99 -9.04
C TYR A 762 -10.98 -33.33 -8.21
N PRO A 763 -10.53 -32.49 -7.24
CA PRO A 763 -9.29 -32.76 -6.49
C PRO A 763 -9.38 -34.01 -5.61
N GLN A 764 -8.23 -34.64 -5.33
CA GLN A 764 -8.15 -36.02 -4.81
C GLN A 764 -8.36 -36.21 -3.29
N THR A 765 -8.52 -35.19 -2.44
CA THR A 765 -8.87 -35.39 -1.00
C THR A 765 -9.65 -34.23 -0.34
N ASN A 766 -10.66 -34.57 0.48
CA ASN A 766 -11.40 -33.74 1.46
C ASN A 766 -12.08 -32.43 0.97
N MET A 767 -12.32 -32.26 -0.33
CA MET A 767 -13.08 -31.14 -0.89
C MET A 767 -14.31 -31.67 -1.64
N PRO A 768 -15.42 -30.90 -1.71
CA PRO A 768 -16.55 -31.27 -2.56
C PRO A 768 -16.13 -31.23 -4.05
N THR A 769 -16.61 -32.19 -4.84
CA THR A 769 -16.25 -32.35 -6.27
C THR A 769 -17.50 -32.38 -7.15
N THR A 770 -17.32 -32.23 -8.46
CA THR A 770 -18.39 -32.45 -9.46
C THR A 770 -18.95 -33.87 -9.38
N ASP A 771 -20.24 -34.06 -9.69
CA ASP A 771 -20.86 -35.37 -9.94
C ASP A 771 -20.84 -35.76 -11.42
N GLY A 772 -20.21 -34.95 -12.26
CA GLY A 772 -20.03 -35.12 -13.70
C GLY A 772 -20.89 -34.14 -14.51
N VAL A 773 -20.56 -33.98 -15.79
CA VAL A 773 -21.27 -33.08 -16.71
C VAL A 773 -21.61 -33.81 -18.01
N GLU A 774 -22.83 -33.63 -18.51
CA GLU A 774 -23.26 -34.12 -19.81
C GLU A 774 -23.11 -33.04 -20.88
N PHE A 775 -22.35 -33.36 -21.93
CA PHE A 775 -22.12 -32.51 -23.09
C PHE A 775 -22.95 -33.01 -24.26
N SER A 776 -23.60 -32.10 -24.99
CA SER A 776 -24.28 -32.44 -26.23
C SER A 776 -24.11 -31.36 -27.31
N ALA A 777 -24.14 -31.80 -28.56
CA ALA A 777 -24.30 -30.95 -29.73
C ALA A 777 -25.55 -31.38 -30.48
N SER A 778 -26.45 -30.44 -30.77
CA SER A 778 -27.71 -30.69 -31.47
C SER A 778 -27.93 -29.67 -32.58
N LEU A 779 -28.58 -30.09 -33.67
CA LEU A 779 -29.11 -29.20 -34.70
C LEU A 779 -30.57 -28.90 -34.41
N LEU A 780 -30.93 -27.62 -34.31
CA LEU A 780 -32.30 -27.13 -34.18
C LEU A 780 -32.75 -26.52 -35.51
N GLU A 781 -33.68 -27.17 -36.21
CA GLU A 781 -34.26 -26.70 -37.47
C GLU A 781 -35.79 -26.77 -37.38
N ASN A 782 -36.48 -25.65 -37.67
CA ASN A 782 -37.95 -25.56 -37.64
C ASN A 782 -38.60 -26.07 -36.33
N GLY A 783 -37.92 -25.90 -35.20
CA GLY A 783 -38.40 -26.37 -33.89
C GLY A 783 -38.21 -27.88 -33.62
N GLN A 784 -37.63 -28.63 -34.55
CA GLN A 784 -37.17 -30.00 -34.31
C GLN A 784 -35.69 -30.01 -33.95
N GLU A 785 -35.35 -30.73 -32.87
CA GLU A 785 -33.98 -30.90 -32.40
C GLU A 785 -33.45 -32.29 -32.78
N THR A 786 -32.30 -32.33 -33.44
CA THR A 786 -31.59 -33.57 -33.80
C THR A 786 -30.23 -33.60 -33.09
N THR A 787 -30.03 -34.58 -32.21
CA THR A 787 -28.75 -34.75 -31.49
C THR A 787 -27.67 -35.27 -32.44
N LEU A 788 -26.57 -34.54 -32.56
CA LEU A 788 -25.40 -34.92 -33.35
C LEU A 788 -24.35 -35.64 -32.50
N PHE A 789 -24.22 -35.22 -31.24
CA PHE A 789 -23.25 -35.75 -30.29
C PHE A 789 -23.79 -35.63 -28.88
N LYS A 790 -23.50 -36.64 -28.05
CA LYS A 790 -23.84 -36.65 -26.63
C LYS A 790 -22.84 -37.50 -25.85
N ARG A 791 -22.23 -36.93 -24.81
CA ARG A 791 -21.25 -37.62 -23.96
C ARG A 791 -21.29 -37.10 -22.53
N PHE A 792 -21.31 -38.02 -21.57
CA PHE A 792 -21.19 -37.71 -20.15
C PHE A 792 -19.74 -37.91 -19.69
N LEU A 793 -19.22 -36.98 -18.89
CA LEU A 793 -17.89 -37.07 -18.28
C LEU A 793 -18.00 -37.13 -16.75
N ASN A 794 -17.35 -38.12 -16.14
CA ASN A 794 -17.22 -38.26 -14.69
C ASN A 794 -15.74 -38.39 -14.27
N PRO A 795 -14.98 -37.28 -14.26
CA PRO A 795 -13.53 -37.29 -14.03
C PRO A 795 -13.12 -37.72 -12.60
N VAL A 796 -14.06 -37.69 -11.65
CA VAL A 796 -13.82 -38.17 -10.28
C VAL A 796 -13.67 -39.69 -10.28
N GLN A 797 -14.60 -40.41 -10.92
CA GLN A 797 -14.63 -41.88 -10.93
C GLN A 797 -13.85 -42.49 -12.10
N VAL A 798 -13.79 -41.78 -13.23
CA VAL A 798 -13.24 -42.27 -14.49
C VAL A 798 -12.05 -41.40 -14.89
N ALA A 799 -10.83 -41.91 -14.68
CA ALA A 799 -9.62 -41.14 -14.96
C ALA A 799 -9.46 -40.73 -16.43
N THR A 800 -10.02 -41.50 -17.36
CA THR A 800 -9.99 -41.21 -18.81
C THR A 800 -10.93 -40.06 -19.22
N ASP A 801 -11.85 -39.65 -18.35
CA ASP A 801 -12.74 -38.50 -18.58
C ASP A 801 -12.08 -37.16 -18.18
N ARG A 802 -10.83 -37.19 -17.69
CA ARG A 802 -10.07 -36.00 -17.31
C ARG A 802 -9.41 -35.34 -18.51
N GLY A 803 -9.17 -34.03 -18.40
CA GLY A 803 -8.52 -33.25 -19.45
C GLY A 803 -9.42 -33.02 -20.67
N ILE A 804 -8.80 -32.54 -21.75
CA ILE A 804 -9.51 -32.11 -22.97
C ILE A 804 -9.92 -33.34 -23.79
N GLN A 805 -11.19 -33.38 -24.17
CA GLN A 805 -11.82 -34.46 -24.92
C GLN A 805 -12.28 -33.96 -26.30
N PRO A 806 -11.99 -34.68 -27.40
CA PRO A 806 -12.50 -34.33 -28.71
C PRO A 806 -13.96 -34.79 -28.87
N CYS A 807 -14.79 -34.00 -29.56
CA CYS A 807 -16.13 -34.41 -29.97
C CYS A 807 -16.14 -35.20 -31.30
N GLY A 808 -14.99 -35.24 -32.00
CA GLY A 808 -14.82 -35.89 -33.30
C GLY A 808 -15.25 -34.98 -34.47
N GLU A 809 -15.28 -35.57 -35.67
CA GLU A 809 -15.78 -34.93 -36.88
C GLU A 809 -17.27 -35.25 -37.07
N LEU A 810 -18.15 -34.27 -36.80
CA LEU A 810 -19.59 -34.45 -36.81
C LEU A 810 -20.18 -33.79 -38.06
N ALA A 811 -20.50 -34.60 -39.08
CA ALA A 811 -21.12 -34.11 -40.31
C ALA A 811 -22.64 -33.95 -40.14
N PHE A 812 -23.20 -32.82 -40.57
CA PHE A 812 -24.63 -32.57 -40.53
C PHE A 812 -25.10 -31.76 -41.75
N GLU A 813 -26.38 -31.86 -42.08
CA GLU A 813 -26.98 -31.16 -43.22
C GLU A 813 -28.13 -30.28 -42.74
N VAL A 814 -28.13 -29.01 -43.17
CA VAL A 814 -29.16 -28.02 -42.86
C VAL A 814 -29.94 -27.75 -44.14
N LYS A 815 -31.26 -27.93 -44.12
CA LYS A 815 -32.10 -27.80 -45.33
C LYS A 815 -32.42 -26.33 -45.64
N THR A 816 -32.55 -25.49 -44.62
CA THR A 816 -32.95 -24.09 -44.76
C THR A 816 -32.07 -23.15 -43.95
N GLN A 817 -32.36 -22.96 -42.67
CA GLN A 817 -31.52 -22.26 -41.72
C GLN A 817 -31.78 -22.90 -40.35
N GLY A 818 -30.73 -23.18 -39.60
CA GLY A 818 -30.82 -23.85 -38.31
C GLY A 818 -29.78 -23.34 -37.33
N ASP A 819 -30.01 -23.63 -36.06
CA ASP A 819 -29.04 -23.38 -35.00
C ASP A 819 -28.29 -24.66 -34.67
N LEU A 820 -26.98 -24.62 -34.70
CA LEU A 820 -26.17 -25.60 -34.00
C LEU A 820 -26.08 -25.18 -32.54
N VAL A 821 -26.42 -26.08 -31.63
CA VAL A 821 -26.53 -25.81 -30.19
C VAL A 821 -25.60 -26.74 -29.43
N LEU A 822 -24.60 -26.17 -28.74
CA LEU A 822 -23.73 -26.89 -27.81
C LEU A 822 -24.25 -26.69 -26.39
N ARG A 823 -24.47 -27.78 -25.64
CA ARG A 823 -25.00 -27.72 -24.27
C ARG A 823 -24.15 -28.48 -23.27
N THR A 824 -24.09 -27.94 -22.05
CA THR A 824 -23.61 -28.60 -20.84
C THR A 824 -24.77 -28.74 -19.88
N HIS A 825 -25.02 -29.95 -19.39
CA HIS A 825 -26.09 -30.26 -18.42
C HIS A 825 -25.50 -30.82 -17.13
N PRO A 826 -26.09 -30.50 -15.96
CA PRO A 826 -25.64 -31.04 -14.68
C PRO A 826 -25.65 -32.57 -14.66
N GLY A 827 -24.81 -33.15 -13.80
CA GLY A 827 -24.70 -34.58 -13.63
C GLY A 827 -25.96 -35.26 -13.06
N PRO A 828 -25.92 -36.59 -12.89
CA PRO A 828 -27.08 -37.40 -12.51
C PRO A 828 -27.75 -37.01 -11.18
N ALA A 829 -27.01 -36.41 -10.24
CA ALA A 829 -27.57 -35.91 -8.98
C ALA A 829 -28.12 -34.48 -9.10
N ASN A 830 -28.04 -33.86 -10.30
CA ASN A 830 -28.40 -32.48 -10.60
C ASN A 830 -27.70 -31.48 -9.65
N ASN A 831 -26.50 -31.85 -9.17
CA ASN A 831 -25.71 -31.06 -8.25
C ASN A 831 -24.74 -30.18 -9.04
N ARG A 832 -25.08 -28.91 -9.19
CA ARG A 832 -24.30 -27.97 -10.01
C ARG A 832 -22.96 -27.57 -9.40
N ASN A 833 -22.65 -27.99 -8.17
CA ASN A 833 -21.41 -27.56 -7.52
C ASN A 833 -20.21 -28.16 -8.27
N TYR A 834 -19.26 -27.30 -8.64
CA TYR A 834 -18.02 -27.68 -9.33
C TYR A 834 -18.23 -28.23 -10.76
N ASP A 835 -19.40 -28.00 -11.38
CA ASP A 835 -19.64 -28.33 -12.80
C ASP A 835 -18.98 -27.29 -13.73
N TRP A 836 -17.68 -27.09 -13.53
CA TRP A 836 -16.84 -26.14 -14.26
C TRP A 836 -16.44 -26.73 -15.62
N SER A 837 -17.45 -27.00 -16.44
CA SER A 837 -17.29 -27.47 -17.81
C SER A 837 -16.80 -26.37 -18.74
N PHE A 838 -16.14 -26.76 -19.83
CA PHE A 838 -15.65 -25.85 -20.85
C PHE A 838 -15.78 -26.42 -22.26
N TRP A 839 -15.74 -25.52 -23.24
CA TRP A 839 -15.58 -25.82 -24.67
C TRP A 839 -14.35 -25.10 -25.23
N THR A 840 -13.70 -25.67 -26.24
CA THR A 840 -12.60 -25.04 -26.99
C THR A 840 -12.55 -25.59 -28.43
N ALA A 841 -11.75 -24.95 -29.29
CA ALA A 841 -11.51 -25.37 -30.68
C ALA A 841 -12.78 -25.60 -31.52
N VAL A 842 -13.88 -24.89 -31.24
CA VAL A 842 -15.14 -25.05 -31.95
C VAL A 842 -15.00 -24.48 -33.37
N GLN A 843 -15.23 -25.33 -34.37
CA GLN A 843 -15.17 -24.97 -35.79
C GLN A 843 -16.37 -25.56 -36.52
N ILE A 844 -17.03 -24.73 -37.32
CA ILE A 844 -18.12 -25.10 -38.22
C ILE A 844 -17.65 -24.76 -39.64
N GLY A 845 -17.33 -25.79 -40.42
CA GLY A 845 -16.91 -25.66 -41.82
C GLY A 845 -17.99 -26.11 -42.78
N GLU A 846 -18.10 -25.45 -43.93
CA GLU A 846 -18.87 -25.97 -45.08
C GLU A 846 -18.10 -27.15 -45.71
N LYS A 847 -18.82 -28.21 -46.09
CA LYS A 847 -18.24 -29.44 -46.64
C LYS A 847 -18.59 -29.67 -48.10
#